data_AF-A0A353YYN3-F1
#
_entry.id   AF-A0A353YYN3-F1
#
_cell.length_a   1.000
_cell.length_b   1.000
_cell.length_c   1.000
_cell.angle_alpha   90.00
_cell.angle_beta   90.00
_cell.angle_gamma   90.00
#
_symmetry.space_group_name_H-M   'P 1'
#
loop_
_entity.id
_entity.type
_entity.pdbx_description
1 polymer ?
#
loop_
_entity_poly.entity_id
_entity_poly.type
_entity_poly.pdbx_seq_one_letter_code
_entity_poly.pdbx_strand_id
1 'polypeptide(L)'
;MKRLYLLILRSFFGPFLLIFFIVLFVLLIQFLWRYIDELVGKGLDTQTIIELMVYISASLVPMALPLSILMSSLMTFGNLGERYELTAIKASGISLQRILRPLVIVVLLMSIGAFFFANDVLPYANLQMRSLMYDIRQQRPELQIKPGEFNNLIDGYSIRVDEKDPKTNVLYGVTIYDHSEAKGNRTVILADSGTMVVTENDQYFIITLFSGYSYNELFDTKKPRKRRSYPHRYDTFDEQQIIIELEGFGLQRTDQNLFKSHYSMLDLNQLTIAKDSIGKEISNRQDNLQQTLMASSFFKKRLPNKPAPGNRITQNQTPQRLTPPSINTRKGLMKTSVNATISDSAKTTPAVKPELLQEGTPAADPNGNSDKPSTLTVKLIDTDSLFNSFTLAEKSQVTGTALSYARTAKNMVINSQQSLEMRIENLRRHEVEWHRKFTISIACLLFLFLGAPLGAIIRKGGLGLPLIISVVFFILYYILSLIGEKLVRQSILPDYQGMWMTSGLFAIMGAFITYKATTDSSIFNMDTYSNFIKKIFGQRYNVVDKIHIQTAPTMELGSEAKPDNLYSALVDLNDAVDKTYTSTINSLRLPDFLLSLFSTNSDSDLIIFERYYYNTFKAIVNHPKFHNKNVRAKAYEFPALNNKEFEDVKILQYILIILACIPPLTLIIALRRYIKIIVLRAKLKQIKQLIPEMGTLVKISDVPEQKNENTSGLQ
;
A
#
# COMPACT_ATOMS: atom_id res chain seq x y z
N MET A 1 -16.88 5.78 -45.60
CA MET A 1 -16.97 5.82 -44.12
C MET A 1 -17.33 4.47 -43.49
N LYS A 2 -18.47 3.84 -43.83
CA LYS A 2 -18.87 2.54 -43.22
C LYS A 2 -17.80 1.44 -43.34
N ARG A 3 -17.15 1.30 -44.50
CA ARG A 3 -16.06 0.31 -44.72
C ARG A 3 -14.81 0.58 -43.86
N LEU A 4 -14.43 1.85 -43.67
CA LEU A 4 -13.31 2.23 -42.80
C LEU A 4 -13.60 1.86 -41.34
N TYR A 5 -14.82 2.15 -40.87
CA TYR A 5 -15.23 1.81 -39.51
C TYR A 5 -15.24 0.30 -39.28
N LEU A 6 -15.73 -0.46 -40.27
CA LEU A 6 -15.70 -1.92 -40.24
C LEU A 6 -14.26 -2.47 -40.21
N LEU A 7 -13.34 -1.88 -41.00
CA LEU A 7 -11.94 -2.27 -41.01
C LEU A 7 -11.29 -2.08 -39.64
N ILE A 8 -11.48 -0.91 -39.02
CA ILE A 8 -10.92 -0.59 -37.70
C ILE A 8 -11.50 -1.52 -36.64
N LEU A 9 -12.81 -1.76 -36.68
CA LEU A 9 -13.47 -2.61 -35.70
C LEU A 9 -13.02 -4.07 -35.82
N ARG A 10 -12.92 -4.59 -37.05
CA ARG A 10 -12.44 -5.95 -37.32
C ARG A 10 -10.96 -6.11 -36.92
N SER A 11 -10.15 -5.09 -37.16
CA SER A 11 -8.74 -5.09 -36.76
C SER A 11 -8.55 -5.01 -35.25
N PHE A 12 -9.50 -4.44 -34.50
CA PHE A 12 -9.44 -4.33 -33.04
C PHE A 12 -9.99 -5.57 -32.31
N PHE A 13 -11.14 -6.10 -32.74
CA PHE A 13 -11.83 -7.16 -32.00
C PHE A 13 -11.04 -8.47 -31.94
N GLY A 14 -10.36 -8.84 -33.03
CA GLY A 14 -9.56 -10.08 -33.10
C GLY A 14 -8.42 -10.09 -32.07
N PRO A 15 -7.49 -9.12 -32.14
CA PRO A 15 -6.43 -8.98 -31.14
C PRO A 15 -6.97 -8.75 -29.73
N PHE A 16 -8.07 -8.00 -29.56
CA PHE A 16 -8.67 -7.76 -28.25
C PHE A 16 -9.08 -9.06 -27.55
N LEU A 17 -9.85 -9.93 -28.22
CA LEU A 17 -10.31 -11.19 -27.62
C LEU A 17 -9.14 -12.11 -27.28
N LEU A 18 -8.18 -12.25 -28.20
CA LEU A 18 -6.99 -13.08 -27.98
C LEU A 18 -6.19 -12.57 -26.77
N ILE A 19 -5.90 -11.27 -26.73
CA ILE A 19 -5.12 -10.67 -25.63
C ILE A 19 -5.89 -10.74 -24.32
N PHE A 20 -7.20 -10.55 -24.34
CA PHE A 20 -8.04 -10.67 -23.16
C PHE A 20 -7.95 -12.05 -22.51
N PHE A 21 -8.08 -13.12 -23.29
CA PHE A 21 -7.93 -14.47 -22.75
C PHE A 21 -6.50 -14.79 -22.33
N ILE A 22 -5.47 -14.33 -23.06
CA ILE A 22 -4.07 -14.51 -22.65
C ILE A 22 -3.80 -13.80 -21.32
N VAL A 23 -4.22 -12.55 -21.19
CA VAL A 23 -4.02 -11.75 -19.97
C VAL A 23 -4.78 -12.36 -18.80
N LEU A 24 -6.04 -12.75 -19.02
CA LEU A 24 -6.85 -13.43 -18.01
C LEU A 24 -6.18 -14.72 -17.55
N PHE A 25 -5.64 -15.51 -18.48
CA PHE A 25 -4.92 -16.74 -18.17
C PHE A 25 -3.63 -16.48 -17.39
N VAL A 26 -2.82 -15.48 -17.79
CA VAL A 26 -1.59 -15.11 -17.07
C VAL A 26 -1.91 -14.67 -15.64
N LEU A 27 -2.93 -13.84 -15.45
CA LEU A 27 -3.37 -13.41 -14.12
C LEU A 27 -3.92 -14.57 -13.28
N LEU A 28 -4.61 -15.52 -13.90
CA LEU A 28 -5.12 -16.72 -13.25
C LEU A 28 -3.97 -17.60 -12.77
N ILE A 29 -2.96 -17.86 -13.60
CA ILE A 29 -1.78 -18.64 -13.20
C ILE A 29 -1.01 -17.93 -12.09
N GLN A 30 -0.86 -16.61 -12.16
CA GLN A 30 -0.26 -15.82 -11.08
C GLN A 30 -1.02 -16.02 -9.75
N PHE A 31 -2.35 -16.03 -9.80
CA PHE A 31 -3.18 -16.31 -8.63
C PHE A 31 -3.00 -17.76 -8.15
N LEU A 32 -3.04 -18.73 -9.06
CA LEU A 32 -2.88 -20.15 -8.73
C LEU A 32 -1.54 -20.41 -8.03
N TRP A 33 -0.46 -19.81 -8.51
CA TRP A 33 0.86 -19.92 -7.89
C TRP A 33 0.90 -19.38 -6.46
N ARG A 34 0.13 -18.31 -6.19
CA ARG A 34 0.04 -17.73 -4.83
C ARG A 34 -0.71 -18.63 -3.85
N TYR A 35 -1.59 -19.51 -4.32
CA TYR A 35 -2.46 -20.35 -3.50
C TYR A 35 -2.24 -21.85 -3.73
N ILE A 36 -1.12 -22.23 -4.38
CA ILE A 36 -0.85 -23.61 -4.76
C ILE A 36 -0.77 -24.53 -3.53
N ASP A 37 -0.12 -24.07 -2.46
CA ASP A 37 0.02 -24.81 -1.21
C ASP A 37 -1.34 -25.01 -0.50
N GLU A 38 -2.31 -24.12 -0.75
CA GLU A 38 -3.65 -24.24 -0.19
C GLU A 38 -4.54 -25.20 -0.99
N LEU A 39 -4.17 -25.53 -2.23
CA LEU A 39 -4.96 -26.33 -3.18
C LEU A 39 -4.40 -27.74 -3.38
N VAL A 40 -3.08 -27.89 -3.38
CA VAL A 40 -2.40 -29.16 -3.64
C VAL A 40 -2.31 -30.00 -2.36
N GLY A 41 -2.56 -31.31 -2.47
CA GLY A 41 -2.38 -32.27 -1.36
C GLY A 41 -3.54 -32.33 -0.34
N LYS A 42 -4.71 -31.82 -0.71
CA LYS A 42 -5.92 -31.80 0.14
C LYS A 42 -7.06 -32.70 -0.34
N GLY A 43 -6.82 -33.57 -1.33
CA GLY A 43 -7.87 -34.45 -1.87
C GLY A 43 -9.07 -33.70 -2.46
N LEU A 44 -8.88 -32.49 -3.01
CA LEU A 44 -9.97 -31.70 -3.58
C LEU A 44 -10.53 -32.37 -4.85
N ASP A 45 -11.86 -32.48 -4.91
CA ASP A 45 -12.54 -32.90 -6.14
C ASP A 45 -12.24 -31.91 -7.28
N THR A 46 -12.00 -32.45 -8.48
CA THR A 46 -11.64 -31.67 -9.67
C THR A 46 -12.74 -30.66 -10.02
N GLN A 47 -14.02 -31.01 -9.79
CA GLN A 47 -15.13 -30.08 -10.01
C GLN A 47 -15.04 -28.84 -9.11
N THR A 48 -14.65 -29.03 -7.84
CA THR A 48 -14.46 -27.94 -6.88
C THR A 48 -13.35 -27.00 -7.32
N ILE A 49 -12.24 -27.55 -7.83
CA ILE A 49 -11.13 -26.76 -8.37
C ILE A 49 -11.61 -25.93 -9.57
N ILE A 50 -12.34 -26.54 -10.51
CA ILE A 50 -12.87 -25.83 -11.69
C ILE A 50 -13.84 -24.72 -11.26
N GLU A 51 -14.75 -25.00 -10.32
CA GLU A 51 -15.68 -24.01 -9.76
C GLU A 51 -14.92 -22.82 -9.16
N LEU A 52 -13.89 -23.08 -8.35
CA LEU A 52 -13.02 -22.05 -7.79
C LEU A 52 -12.32 -21.23 -8.89
N MET A 53 -11.75 -21.90 -9.90
CA MET A 53 -11.05 -21.23 -11.00
C MET A 53 -11.98 -20.32 -11.80
N VAL A 54 -13.24 -20.72 -12.01
CA VAL A 54 -14.23 -19.87 -12.67
C VAL A 54 -14.50 -18.61 -11.83
N TYR A 55 -14.71 -18.72 -10.52
CA TYR A 55 -14.93 -17.55 -9.67
C TYR A 55 -13.70 -16.62 -9.58
N ILE A 56 -12.49 -17.19 -9.49
CA ILE A 56 -11.24 -16.42 -9.55
C ILE A 56 -11.15 -15.68 -10.89
N SER A 57 -11.39 -16.36 -12.00
CA SER A 57 -11.32 -15.74 -13.33
C SER A 57 -12.29 -14.57 -13.45
N ALA A 58 -13.52 -14.71 -12.96
CA ALA A 58 -14.51 -13.64 -12.93
C ALA A 58 -14.01 -12.43 -12.10
N SER A 59 -13.37 -12.66 -10.95
CA SER A 59 -12.79 -11.58 -10.14
C SER A 59 -11.66 -10.81 -10.81
N LEU A 60 -10.96 -11.42 -11.78
CA LEU A 60 -9.81 -10.85 -12.49
C LEU A 60 -10.19 -10.08 -13.76
N VAL A 61 -11.40 -10.30 -14.30
CA VAL A 61 -11.91 -9.61 -15.50
C VAL A 61 -11.78 -8.08 -15.43
N PRO A 62 -12.11 -7.40 -14.32
CA PRO A 62 -11.99 -5.93 -14.23
C PRO A 62 -10.56 -5.40 -14.39
N MET A 63 -9.54 -6.21 -14.07
CA MET A 63 -8.13 -5.86 -14.29
C MET A 63 -7.67 -6.23 -15.69
N ALA A 64 -8.15 -7.35 -16.23
CA ALA A 64 -7.79 -7.84 -17.57
C ALA A 64 -8.37 -6.97 -18.69
N LEU A 65 -9.60 -6.46 -18.54
CA LEU A 65 -10.31 -5.68 -19.56
C LEU A 65 -9.55 -4.42 -20.01
N PRO A 66 -9.16 -3.48 -19.11
CA PRO A 66 -8.50 -2.25 -19.50
C PRO A 66 -7.11 -2.48 -20.10
N LEU A 67 -6.36 -3.47 -19.58
CA LEU A 67 -5.06 -3.85 -20.13
C LEU A 67 -5.18 -4.42 -21.55
N SER A 68 -6.22 -5.22 -21.80
CA SER A 68 -6.46 -5.82 -23.12
C SER A 68 -6.90 -4.78 -24.15
N ILE A 69 -7.68 -3.78 -23.74
CA ILE A 69 -8.04 -2.63 -24.58
C ILE A 69 -6.81 -1.80 -24.93
N LEU A 70 -5.94 -1.51 -23.96
CA LEU A 70 -4.69 -0.79 -24.18
C LEU A 70 -3.84 -1.49 -25.24
N MET A 71 -3.59 -2.78 -25.02
CA MET A 71 -2.77 -3.62 -25.89
C MET A 71 -3.36 -3.74 -27.30
N SER A 72 -4.65 -4.08 -27.41
CA SER A 72 -5.32 -4.26 -28.70
C SER A 72 -5.38 -2.95 -29.48
N SER A 73 -5.69 -1.83 -28.84
CA SER A 73 -5.73 -0.52 -29.52
C SER A 73 -4.33 -0.14 -30.02
N LEU A 74 -3.29 -0.36 -29.22
CA LEU A 74 -1.92 -0.04 -29.61
C LEU A 74 -1.45 -0.94 -30.77
N MET A 75 -1.75 -2.23 -30.74
CA MET A 75 -1.47 -3.15 -31.87
C MET A 75 -2.27 -2.80 -33.13
N THR A 76 -3.54 -2.43 -32.99
CA THR A 76 -4.40 -2.07 -34.14
C THR A 76 -3.84 -0.85 -34.86
N PHE A 77 -3.62 0.25 -34.14
CA PHE A 77 -3.11 1.48 -34.77
C PHE A 77 -1.62 1.39 -35.13
N GLY A 78 -0.84 0.59 -34.41
CA GLY A 78 0.55 0.28 -34.75
C GLY A 78 0.67 -0.48 -36.08
N ASN A 79 -0.10 -1.56 -36.25
CA ASN A 79 -0.11 -2.34 -37.49
C ASN A 79 -0.61 -1.52 -38.69
N LEU A 80 -1.66 -0.71 -38.49
CA LEU A 80 -2.14 0.24 -39.51
C LEU A 80 -1.07 1.29 -39.85
N GLY A 81 -0.26 1.71 -38.88
CA GLY A 81 0.87 2.61 -39.08
C GLY A 81 2.04 1.97 -39.83
N GLU A 82 2.38 0.72 -39.50
CA GLU A 82 3.46 -0.06 -40.10
C GLU A 82 3.17 -0.40 -41.57
N ARG A 83 1.93 -0.77 -41.89
CA ARG A 83 1.49 -1.05 -43.27
C ARG A 83 1.21 0.20 -44.10
N TYR A 84 1.52 1.40 -43.58
CA TYR A 84 1.21 2.69 -44.19
C TYR A 84 -0.29 2.93 -44.49
N GLU A 85 -1.20 2.08 -44.02
CA GLU A 85 -2.65 2.23 -44.18
C GLU A 85 -3.15 3.49 -43.47
N LEU A 86 -2.66 3.74 -42.24
CA LEU A 86 -3.03 4.93 -41.47
C LEU A 86 -2.57 6.22 -42.18
N THR A 87 -1.39 6.19 -42.79
CA THR A 87 -0.82 7.33 -43.53
C THR A 87 -1.65 7.62 -44.78
N ALA A 88 -2.06 6.58 -45.52
CA ALA A 88 -2.93 6.72 -46.69
C ALA A 88 -4.32 7.29 -46.32
N ILE A 89 -4.90 6.84 -45.20
CA ILE A 89 -6.17 7.36 -44.69
C ILE A 89 -6.06 8.84 -44.31
N LYS A 90 -4.99 9.23 -43.60
CA LYS A 90 -4.72 10.63 -43.25
C LYS A 90 -4.50 11.51 -44.49
N ALA A 91 -3.76 11.02 -45.48
CA ALA A 91 -3.52 11.72 -46.75
C ALA A 91 -4.81 11.96 -47.55
N SER A 92 -5.83 11.10 -47.36
CA SER A 92 -7.17 11.29 -47.93
C SER A 92 -8.02 12.34 -47.20
N GLY A 93 -7.42 13.13 -46.29
CA GLY A 93 -8.11 14.19 -45.54
C GLY A 93 -8.92 13.71 -44.34
N ILE A 94 -8.77 12.44 -43.92
CA ILE A 94 -9.50 11.89 -42.77
C ILE A 94 -8.66 12.08 -41.51
N SER A 95 -9.14 12.91 -40.58
CA SER A 95 -8.47 13.15 -39.30
C SER A 95 -8.43 11.90 -38.41
N LEU A 96 -7.38 11.77 -37.59
CA LEU A 96 -7.20 10.64 -36.66
C LEU A 96 -8.40 10.48 -35.71
N GLN A 97 -8.97 11.58 -35.22
CA GLN A 97 -10.15 11.55 -34.35
C GLN A 97 -11.36 10.88 -35.03
N ARG A 98 -11.55 11.09 -36.34
CA ARG A 98 -12.65 10.49 -37.10
C ARG A 98 -12.45 8.98 -37.30
N ILE A 99 -11.20 8.52 -37.35
CA ILE A 99 -10.79 7.11 -37.38
C ILE A 99 -11.09 6.47 -36.01
N LEU A 100 -10.83 7.15 -34.89
CA LEU A 100 -11.06 6.61 -33.54
C LEU A 100 -12.53 6.49 -33.14
N ARG A 101 -13.44 7.32 -33.67
CA ARG A 101 -14.88 7.35 -33.31
C ARG A 101 -15.57 5.98 -33.19
N PRO A 102 -15.55 5.07 -34.19
CA PRO A 102 -16.22 3.77 -34.07
C PRO A 102 -15.67 2.94 -32.90
N LEU A 103 -14.38 3.07 -32.61
CA LEU A 103 -13.72 2.31 -31.56
C LEU A 103 -14.02 2.91 -30.18
N VAL A 104 -14.12 4.23 -30.07
CA VAL A 104 -14.60 4.92 -28.86
C VAL A 104 -16.02 4.48 -28.50
N ILE A 105 -16.93 4.36 -29.47
CA ILE A 105 -18.31 3.91 -29.23
C ILE A 105 -18.33 2.48 -28.66
N VAL A 106 -17.53 1.59 -29.23
CA VAL A 106 -17.46 0.19 -28.78
C VAL A 106 -16.84 0.07 -27.39
N VAL A 107 -15.74 0.78 -27.13
CA VAL A 107 -15.11 0.77 -25.80
C VAL A 107 -16.00 1.46 -24.76
N LEU A 108 -16.79 2.45 -25.15
CA LEU A 108 -17.80 3.05 -24.27
C LEU A 108 -18.87 2.02 -23.87
N LEU A 109 -19.36 1.21 -24.81
CA LEU A 109 -20.28 0.11 -24.50
C LEU A 109 -19.62 -0.94 -23.59
N MET A 110 -18.36 -1.29 -23.86
CA MET A 110 -17.61 -2.20 -22.99
C MET A 110 -17.36 -1.63 -21.59
N SER A 111 -17.13 -0.33 -21.47
CA SER A 111 -16.96 0.38 -20.19
C SER A 111 -18.24 0.35 -19.36
N ILE A 112 -19.40 0.56 -19.99
CA ILE A 112 -20.71 0.39 -19.34
C ILE A 112 -20.91 -1.07 -18.90
N GLY A 113 -20.59 -2.04 -19.76
CA GLY A 113 -20.63 -3.46 -19.40
C GLY A 113 -19.70 -3.79 -18.23
N ALA A 114 -18.50 -3.21 -18.20
CA ALA A 114 -17.53 -3.39 -17.13
C ALA A 114 -18.03 -2.81 -15.79
N PHE A 115 -18.78 -1.70 -15.84
CA PHE A 115 -19.42 -1.14 -14.64
C PHE A 115 -20.44 -2.08 -14.03
N PHE A 116 -21.37 -2.62 -14.84
CA PHE A 116 -22.35 -3.60 -14.36
C PHE A 116 -21.66 -4.87 -13.87
N PHE A 117 -20.63 -5.32 -14.57
CA PHE A 117 -19.83 -6.46 -14.13
C PHE A 117 -19.16 -6.20 -12.76
N ALA A 118 -18.57 -5.02 -12.56
CA ALA A 118 -17.96 -4.64 -11.29
C ALA A 118 -19.00 -4.40 -10.17
N ASN A 119 -20.23 -4.01 -10.53
CA ASN A 119 -21.29 -3.78 -9.57
C ASN A 119 -21.97 -5.06 -9.09
N ASP A 120 -22.27 -5.99 -10.00
CA ASP A 120 -23.16 -7.13 -9.74
C ASP A 120 -22.39 -8.47 -9.73
N VAL A 121 -21.58 -8.71 -10.77
CA VAL A 121 -20.89 -10.00 -10.94
C VAL A 121 -19.68 -10.11 -10.02
N LEU A 122 -18.89 -9.04 -9.90
CA LEU A 122 -17.68 -9.03 -9.09
C LEU A 122 -17.95 -9.30 -7.59
N PRO A 123 -18.95 -8.67 -6.94
CA PRO A 123 -19.26 -8.98 -5.54
C PRO A 123 -19.71 -10.43 -5.33
N TYR A 124 -20.54 -10.95 -6.24
CA TYR A 124 -20.98 -12.34 -6.21
C TYR A 124 -19.80 -13.31 -6.37
N ALA A 125 -18.95 -13.08 -7.36
CA ALA A 125 -17.76 -13.90 -7.61
C ALA A 125 -16.80 -13.87 -6.42
N ASN A 126 -16.56 -12.68 -5.83
CA ASN A 126 -15.72 -12.54 -4.64
C ASN A 126 -16.29 -13.28 -3.43
N LEU A 127 -17.61 -13.26 -3.24
CA LEU A 127 -18.26 -13.97 -2.15
C LEU A 127 -18.10 -15.48 -2.29
N GLN A 128 -18.40 -16.02 -3.47
CA GLN A 128 -18.26 -17.47 -3.73
C GLN A 128 -16.80 -17.92 -3.66
N MET A 129 -15.88 -17.15 -4.26
CA MET A 129 -14.45 -17.42 -4.19
C MET A 129 -13.97 -17.48 -2.74
N ARG A 130 -14.35 -16.52 -1.89
CA ARG A 130 -13.88 -16.48 -0.50
C ARG A 130 -14.50 -17.56 0.38
N SER A 131 -15.79 -17.85 0.20
CA SER A 131 -16.44 -18.96 0.91
C SER A 131 -15.76 -20.28 0.56
N LEU A 132 -15.58 -20.56 -0.72
CA LEU A 132 -14.98 -21.81 -1.19
C LEU A 132 -13.51 -21.92 -0.79
N MET A 133 -12.75 -20.81 -0.85
CA MET A 133 -11.38 -20.77 -0.37
C MET A 133 -11.29 -21.03 1.14
N TYR A 134 -12.26 -20.54 1.92
CA TYR A 134 -12.30 -20.80 3.36
C TYR A 134 -12.61 -22.27 3.66
N ASP A 135 -13.51 -22.90 2.90
CA ASP A 135 -13.81 -24.33 3.00
C ASP A 135 -12.55 -25.17 2.67
N ILE A 136 -11.87 -24.85 1.56
CA ILE A 136 -10.63 -25.51 1.13
C ILE A 136 -9.50 -25.34 2.15
N ARG A 137 -9.40 -24.17 2.79
CA ARG A 137 -8.39 -23.92 3.82
C ARG A 137 -8.58 -24.76 5.07
N GLN A 138 -9.83 -25.04 5.43
CA GLN A 138 -10.17 -25.84 6.60
C GLN A 138 -10.07 -27.34 6.35
N GLN A 139 -10.17 -27.78 5.10
CA GLN A 139 -9.94 -29.16 4.73
C GLN A 139 -8.50 -29.56 5.09
N ARG A 140 -8.37 -30.54 5.99
CA ARG A 140 -7.07 -31.01 6.48
C ARG A 140 -6.30 -31.66 5.32
N PRO A 141 -4.98 -31.42 5.20
CA PRO A 141 -4.15 -32.15 4.24
C PRO A 141 -4.30 -33.66 4.44
N GLU A 142 -4.09 -34.44 3.37
CA GLU A 142 -3.95 -35.90 3.45
C GLU A 142 -3.06 -36.27 4.64
N LEU A 143 -3.50 -37.22 5.49
CA LEU A 143 -2.88 -37.60 6.76
C LEU A 143 -1.43 -38.09 6.58
N GLN A 144 -0.48 -37.18 6.42
CA GLN A 144 0.96 -37.48 6.40
C GLN A 144 1.50 -37.48 7.83
N ILE A 145 1.43 -38.63 8.48
CA ILE A 145 2.11 -38.85 9.77
C ILE A 145 3.63 -38.81 9.52
N LYS A 146 4.30 -37.80 10.07
CA LYS A 146 5.77 -37.71 10.05
C LYS A 146 6.37 -38.66 11.11
N PRO A 147 7.37 -39.49 10.75
CA PRO A 147 8.01 -40.40 11.71
C PRO A 147 8.79 -39.62 12.77
N GLY A 148 8.83 -40.13 13.99
CA GLY A 148 9.56 -39.56 15.13
C GLY A 148 8.87 -38.40 15.86
N GLU A 149 7.74 -37.88 15.35
CA GLU A 149 6.98 -36.79 15.97
C GLU A 149 5.58 -37.24 16.41
N PHE A 150 5.07 -36.66 17.51
CA PHE A 150 3.66 -36.82 17.90
C PHE A 150 2.78 -35.97 16.98
N ASN A 151 1.96 -36.64 16.17
CA ASN A 151 1.03 -36.01 15.24
C ASN A 151 -0.38 -35.97 15.84
N ASN A 152 -0.91 -34.76 16.03
CA ASN A 152 -2.28 -34.52 16.50
C ASN A 152 -3.22 -34.22 15.31
N LEU A 153 -3.06 -34.97 14.22
CA LEU A 153 -3.77 -34.71 12.95
C LEU A 153 -5.25 -35.12 13.00
N ILE A 154 -5.62 -35.98 13.94
CA ILE A 154 -6.97 -36.49 14.14
C ILE A 154 -7.47 -35.98 15.50
N ASP A 155 -8.65 -35.36 15.53
CA ASP A 155 -9.17 -34.80 16.77
C ASP A 155 -9.45 -35.92 17.78
N GLY A 156 -8.99 -35.72 19.01
CA GLY A 156 -9.11 -36.72 20.07
C GLY A 156 -8.03 -37.81 20.05
N TYR A 157 -7.06 -37.81 19.12
CA TYR A 157 -5.97 -38.78 19.10
C TYR A 157 -4.59 -38.14 18.88
N SER A 158 -3.58 -38.57 19.62
CA SER A 158 -2.18 -38.23 19.38
C SER A 158 -1.41 -39.48 19.00
N ILE A 159 -0.91 -39.53 17.76
CA ILE A 159 -0.25 -40.71 17.19
C ILE A 159 1.22 -40.39 16.96
N ARG A 160 2.12 -41.22 17.50
CA ARG A 160 3.55 -41.22 17.18
C ARG A 160 3.91 -42.55 16.54
N VAL A 161 4.67 -42.48 15.48
CA VAL A 161 5.22 -43.63 14.76
C VAL A 161 6.74 -43.45 14.72
N ASP A 162 7.48 -44.47 15.13
CA ASP A 162 8.95 -44.40 15.15
C ASP A 162 9.51 -44.48 13.72
N GLU A 163 9.03 -45.41 12.91
CA GLU A 163 9.43 -45.56 11.51
C GLU A 163 8.24 -45.93 10.61
N LYS A 164 8.22 -45.41 9.39
CA LYS A 164 7.18 -45.69 8.39
C LYS A 164 7.82 -46.14 7.09
N ASP A 165 7.45 -47.32 6.60
CA ASP A 165 7.87 -47.79 5.29
C ASP A 165 6.97 -47.17 4.20
N PRO A 166 7.51 -46.32 3.30
CA PRO A 166 6.73 -45.66 2.26
C PRO A 166 6.20 -46.60 1.17
N LYS A 167 6.70 -47.84 1.04
CA LYS A 167 6.26 -48.78 -0.01
C LYS A 167 5.15 -49.73 0.44
N THR A 168 5.17 -50.14 1.70
CA THR A 168 4.21 -51.10 2.27
C THR A 168 3.16 -50.42 3.16
N ASN A 169 3.35 -49.13 3.49
CA ASN A 169 2.49 -48.34 4.38
C ASN A 169 2.34 -48.95 5.79
N VAL A 170 3.29 -49.80 6.18
CA VAL A 170 3.43 -50.36 7.53
C VAL A 170 4.15 -49.35 8.41
N LEU A 171 3.60 -49.18 9.61
CA LEU A 171 4.08 -48.32 10.69
C LEU A 171 4.77 -49.22 11.72
N TYR A 172 5.94 -48.82 12.20
CA TYR A 172 6.67 -49.51 13.26
C TYR A 172 6.77 -48.63 14.51
N GLY A 173 6.60 -49.23 15.69
CA GLY A 173 6.63 -48.53 16.97
C GLY A 173 5.52 -47.48 17.05
N VAL A 174 4.26 -47.94 17.12
CA VAL A 174 3.10 -47.06 17.15
C VAL A 174 2.69 -46.77 18.59
N THR A 175 2.66 -45.50 18.97
CA THR A 175 2.14 -45.02 20.25
C THR A 175 0.93 -44.14 20.00
N ILE A 176 -0.22 -44.50 20.56
CA ILE A 176 -1.47 -43.75 20.43
C ILE A 176 -1.94 -43.31 21.81
N TYR A 177 -2.13 -42.02 22.00
CA TYR A 177 -2.89 -41.47 23.12
C TYR A 177 -4.31 -41.16 22.66
N ASP A 178 -5.29 -41.74 23.34
CA ASP A 178 -6.70 -41.45 23.11
C ASP A 178 -7.18 -40.38 24.11
N HIS A 179 -7.57 -39.25 23.54
CA HIS A 179 -8.11 -38.05 24.18
C HIS A 179 -9.57 -37.78 23.77
N SER A 180 -10.25 -38.74 23.14
CA SER A 180 -11.64 -38.60 22.67
C SER A 180 -12.60 -38.12 23.77
N GLU A 181 -12.41 -38.54 25.02
CA GLU A 181 -13.23 -38.11 26.16
C GLU A 181 -12.86 -36.72 26.74
N ALA A 182 -11.84 -36.02 26.22
CA ALA A 182 -11.31 -34.75 26.73
C ALA A 182 -10.96 -34.73 28.24
N LYS A 183 -10.66 -35.90 28.83
CA LYS A 183 -10.36 -36.09 30.26
C LYS A 183 -8.88 -36.38 30.56
N GLY A 184 -7.97 -36.01 29.65
CA GLY A 184 -6.53 -36.25 29.75
C GLY A 184 -6.07 -37.58 29.14
N ASN A 185 -4.83 -38.00 29.45
CA ASN A 185 -4.16 -39.16 28.84
C ASN A 185 -4.56 -40.46 29.55
N ARG A 186 -5.83 -40.86 29.41
CA ARG A 186 -6.39 -41.99 30.16
C ARG A 186 -6.16 -43.33 29.48
N THR A 187 -6.12 -43.32 28.15
CA THR A 187 -5.91 -44.52 27.35
C THR A 187 -4.65 -44.33 26.53
N VAL A 188 -3.69 -45.22 26.69
CA VAL A 188 -2.44 -45.26 25.92
C VAL A 188 -2.32 -46.62 25.27
N ILE A 189 -2.10 -46.66 23.97
CA ILE A 189 -1.96 -47.89 23.20
C ILE A 189 -0.56 -47.90 22.62
N LEU A 190 0.18 -48.97 22.87
CA LEU A 190 1.49 -49.23 22.30
C LEU A 190 1.43 -50.49 21.46
N ALA A 191 1.96 -50.44 20.24
CA ALA A 191 2.01 -51.58 19.33
C ALA A 191 3.35 -51.62 18.59
N ASP A 192 3.82 -52.83 18.31
CA ASP A 192 5.09 -53.04 17.61
C ASP A 192 4.97 -52.65 16.13
N SER A 193 3.84 -52.94 15.51
CA SER A 193 3.55 -52.52 14.13
C SER A 193 2.08 -52.19 13.90
N GLY A 194 1.77 -51.53 12.79
CA GLY A 194 0.40 -51.29 12.38
C GLY A 194 0.27 -50.82 10.93
N THR A 195 -0.92 -50.91 10.37
CA THR A 195 -1.26 -50.43 9.03
C THR A 195 -2.36 -49.38 9.13
N MET A 196 -2.24 -48.32 8.34
CA MET A 196 -3.24 -47.26 8.23
C MET A 196 -3.94 -47.30 6.88
N VAL A 197 -5.27 -47.28 6.90
CA VAL A 197 -6.11 -47.21 5.70
C VAL A 197 -7.19 -46.16 5.91
N VAL A 198 -7.34 -45.27 4.93
CA VAL A 198 -8.51 -44.39 4.83
C VAL A 198 -9.51 -45.08 3.93
N THR A 199 -10.78 -45.13 4.35
CA THR A 199 -11.85 -45.72 3.55
C THR A 199 -12.05 -44.93 2.25
N GLU A 200 -12.46 -45.55 1.14
CA GLU A 200 -12.65 -44.87 -0.17
C GLU A 200 -13.57 -43.63 -0.12
N ASN A 201 -14.43 -43.53 0.89
CA ASN A 201 -15.34 -42.40 1.10
C ASN A 201 -14.76 -41.31 2.04
N ASP A 202 -13.50 -41.41 2.49
CA ASP A 202 -12.82 -40.49 3.42
C ASP A 202 -13.54 -40.26 4.78
N GLN A 203 -14.47 -41.15 5.13
CA GLN A 203 -15.29 -41.03 6.36
C GLN A 203 -14.63 -41.67 7.59
N TYR A 204 -13.86 -42.73 7.38
CA TYR A 204 -13.27 -43.50 8.46
C TYR A 204 -11.77 -43.69 8.22
N PHE A 205 -10.98 -43.37 9.24
CA PHE A 205 -9.58 -43.72 9.34
C PHE A 205 -9.45 -44.98 10.18
N ILE A 206 -8.98 -46.05 9.56
CA ILE A 206 -8.82 -47.34 10.21
C ILE A 206 -7.33 -47.57 10.41
N ILE A 207 -6.91 -47.69 11.67
CA ILE A 207 -5.57 -48.14 12.02
C ILE A 207 -5.66 -49.53 12.65
N THR A 208 -5.02 -50.49 11.99
CA THR A 208 -4.90 -51.87 12.48
C THR A 208 -3.54 -52.01 13.13
N LEU A 209 -3.52 -52.32 14.41
CA LEU A 209 -2.32 -52.46 15.23
C LEU A 209 -2.05 -53.95 15.48
N PHE A 210 -0.79 -54.35 15.38
CA PHE A 210 -0.36 -55.73 15.60
C PHE A 210 0.60 -55.79 16.79
N SER A 211 0.40 -56.81 17.63
CA SER A 211 1.23 -57.15 18.79
C SER A 211 1.49 -55.94 19.70
N GLY A 212 0.56 -55.69 20.61
CA GLY A 212 0.63 -54.51 21.48
C GLY A 212 -0.11 -54.67 22.80
N TYR A 213 -0.11 -53.59 23.57
CA TYR A 213 -0.85 -53.49 24.82
C TYR A 213 -1.52 -52.13 24.96
N SER A 214 -2.72 -52.14 25.51
CA SER A 214 -3.49 -50.96 25.87
C SER A 214 -3.47 -50.78 27.38
N TYR A 215 -3.10 -49.58 27.82
CA TYR A 215 -3.17 -49.13 29.20
C TYR A 215 -4.34 -48.18 29.37
N ASN A 216 -5.25 -48.47 30.31
CA ASN A 216 -6.39 -47.62 30.63
C ASN A 216 -6.44 -47.26 32.11
N GLU A 217 -6.46 -45.97 32.42
CA GLU A 217 -6.59 -45.44 33.78
C GLU A 217 -8.06 -45.14 34.13
N LEU A 218 -8.62 -45.98 35.00
CA LEU A 218 -10.00 -45.90 35.44
C LEU A 218 -10.10 -44.90 36.61
N PHE A 219 -11.07 -43.98 36.54
CA PHE A 219 -11.33 -43.02 37.61
C PHE A 219 -12.61 -43.39 38.35
N ASP A 220 -12.52 -43.56 39.67
CA ASP A 220 -13.69 -43.62 40.54
C ASP A 220 -14.23 -42.20 40.77
N THR A 221 -15.23 -41.80 39.97
CA THR A 221 -15.85 -40.47 40.03
C THR A 221 -16.62 -40.22 41.32
N LYS A 222 -16.90 -41.26 42.13
CA LYS A 222 -17.71 -41.17 43.34
C LYS A 222 -16.89 -40.78 44.59
N LYS A 223 -15.55 -40.77 44.54
CA LYS A 223 -14.70 -40.48 45.71
C LYS A 223 -14.14 -39.05 45.71
N PRO A 224 -14.10 -38.37 46.90
CA PRO A 224 -13.51 -37.04 47.04
C PRO A 224 -12.02 -37.06 46.67
N ARG A 225 -11.53 -35.93 46.13
CA ARG A 225 -10.21 -35.81 45.44
C ARG A 225 -9.00 -36.32 46.25
N LYS A 226 -9.07 -36.33 47.59
CA LYS A 226 -8.02 -36.84 48.51
C LYS A 226 -7.99 -38.37 48.68
N ARG A 227 -9.01 -39.11 48.22
CA ARG A 227 -9.11 -40.59 48.32
C ARG A 227 -9.34 -41.26 46.97
N ARG A 228 -8.99 -40.59 45.87
CA ARG A 228 -9.07 -41.19 44.53
C ARG A 228 -7.98 -42.26 44.43
N SER A 229 -8.42 -43.48 44.15
CA SER A 229 -7.53 -44.53 43.65
C SER A 229 -7.59 -44.47 42.12
N TYR A 230 -6.46 -44.75 41.48
CA TYR A 230 -6.32 -44.81 40.03
C TYR A 230 -6.10 -46.27 39.65
N PRO A 231 -7.13 -47.13 39.74
CA PRO A 231 -7.02 -48.48 39.23
C PRO A 231 -6.71 -48.42 37.74
N HIS A 232 -5.70 -49.15 37.32
CA HIS A 232 -5.32 -49.27 35.93
C HIS A 232 -5.66 -50.65 35.40
N ARG A 233 -5.90 -50.72 34.10
CA ARG A 233 -6.13 -51.95 33.36
C ARG A 233 -5.10 -52.04 32.24
N TYR A 234 -4.49 -53.20 32.08
CA TYR A 234 -3.64 -53.55 30.95
C TYR A 234 -4.35 -54.63 30.13
N ASP A 235 -4.57 -54.38 28.85
CA ASP A 235 -5.10 -55.35 27.89
C ASP A 235 -4.02 -55.62 26.83
N THR A 236 -3.60 -56.87 26.67
CA THR A 236 -2.67 -57.29 25.61
C THR A 236 -3.47 -57.78 24.40
N PHE A 237 -3.02 -57.44 23.19
CA PHE A 237 -3.70 -57.84 21.96
C PHE A 237 -2.71 -58.28 20.88
N ASP A 238 -3.12 -59.29 20.11
CA ASP A 238 -2.39 -59.73 18.91
C ASP A 238 -2.76 -58.84 17.71
N GLU A 239 -4.04 -58.50 17.56
CA GLU A 239 -4.55 -57.54 16.57
C GLU A 239 -5.61 -56.64 17.22
N GLN A 240 -5.51 -55.33 17.01
CA GLN A 240 -6.52 -54.36 17.43
C GLN A 240 -6.78 -53.35 16.32
N GLN A 241 -8.05 -53.19 15.95
CA GLN A 241 -8.47 -52.17 14.98
C GLN A 241 -9.09 -50.98 15.71
N ILE A 242 -8.62 -49.78 15.39
CA ILE A 242 -9.21 -48.52 15.85
C ILE A 242 -9.80 -47.83 14.63
N ILE A 243 -11.11 -47.64 14.66
CA ILE A 243 -11.86 -46.95 13.63
C ILE A 243 -12.14 -45.56 14.18
N ILE A 244 -11.59 -44.54 13.53
CA ILE A 244 -11.81 -43.15 13.88
C ILE A 244 -12.68 -42.51 12.82
N GLU A 245 -13.81 -41.95 13.23
CA GLU A 245 -14.65 -41.10 12.38
C GLU A 245 -13.89 -39.82 12.04
N LEU A 246 -13.64 -39.63 10.76
CA LEU A 246 -13.01 -38.44 10.23
C LEU A 246 -14.05 -37.33 10.07
N GLU A 247 -14.45 -36.71 11.17
CA GLU A 247 -15.25 -35.49 11.12
C GLU A 247 -14.41 -34.35 10.49
N GLY A 248 -14.82 -33.87 9.31
CA GLY A 248 -14.22 -32.68 8.66
C GLY A 248 -13.34 -32.91 7.42
N PHE A 249 -13.36 -34.10 6.80
CA PHE A 249 -12.64 -34.36 5.53
C PHE A 249 -13.48 -34.09 4.28
N GLY A 250 -14.81 -34.12 4.38
CA GLY A 250 -15.71 -33.64 3.32
C GLY A 250 -15.80 -32.12 3.31
N LEU A 251 -15.87 -31.53 2.11
CA LEU A 251 -16.01 -30.08 1.94
C LEU A 251 -17.36 -29.60 2.50
N GLN A 252 -17.35 -29.05 3.71
CA GLN A 252 -18.52 -28.41 4.31
C GLN A 252 -18.65 -27.00 3.74
N ARG A 253 -19.79 -26.72 3.09
CA ARG A 253 -20.06 -25.38 2.54
C ARG A 253 -20.35 -24.43 3.70
N THR A 254 -19.43 -23.50 3.93
CA THR A 254 -19.61 -22.46 4.95
C THR A 254 -20.81 -21.57 4.63
N ASP A 255 -21.49 -21.08 5.67
CA ASP A 255 -22.56 -20.10 5.50
C ASP A 255 -22.01 -18.80 4.88
N GLN A 256 -22.51 -18.47 3.69
CA GLN A 256 -22.17 -17.28 2.92
C GLN A 256 -22.44 -15.98 3.69
N ASN A 257 -23.37 -15.98 4.65
CA ASN A 257 -23.69 -14.81 5.47
C ASN A 257 -22.50 -14.31 6.29
N LEU A 258 -21.55 -15.20 6.63
CA LEU A 258 -20.34 -14.84 7.38
C LEU A 258 -19.47 -13.84 6.60
N PHE A 259 -19.47 -13.94 5.28
CA PHE A 259 -18.61 -13.12 4.43
C PHE A 259 -19.33 -11.92 3.80
N LYS A 260 -20.66 -11.99 3.66
CA LYS A 260 -21.50 -11.02 2.95
C LYS A 260 -21.31 -9.56 3.39
N SER A 261 -20.92 -9.32 4.64
CA SER A 261 -20.69 -7.96 5.17
C SER A 261 -19.36 -7.32 4.74
N HIS A 262 -18.46 -8.08 4.11
CA HIS A 262 -17.15 -7.58 3.71
C HIS A 262 -17.26 -6.64 2.50
N TYR A 263 -16.55 -5.50 2.55
CA TYR A 263 -16.62 -4.43 1.54
C TYR A 263 -16.49 -4.90 0.08
N SER A 264 -15.68 -5.94 -0.20
CA SER A 264 -15.48 -6.46 -1.57
C SER A 264 -16.64 -7.31 -2.10
N MET A 265 -17.65 -7.60 -1.27
CA MET A 265 -18.81 -8.44 -1.57
C MET A 265 -20.10 -7.65 -1.67
N LEU A 266 -20.02 -6.32 -1.58
CA LEU A 266 -21.16 -5.44 -1.62
C LEU A 266 -21.32 -4.82 -3.02
N ASP A 267 -22.58 -4.70 -3.43
CA ASP A 267 -22.95 -3.84 -4.55
C ASP A 267 -22.93 -2.36 -4.12
N LEU A 268 -23.16 -1.45 -5.07
CA LEU A 268 -23.12 -0.01 -4.79
C LEU A 268 -24.18 0.46 -3.78
N ASN A 269 -25.39 -0.11 -3.80
CA ASN A 269 -26.47 0.27 -2.88
C ASN A 269 -26.18 -0.23 -1.47
N GLN A 270 -25.70 -1.46 -1.37
CA GLN A 270 -25.28 -2.08 -0.11
C GLN A 270 -24.08 -1.36 0.49
N LEU A 271 -23.13 -0.90 -0.32
CA LEU A 271 -22.00 -0.06 0.14
C LEU A 271 -22.49 1.27 0.74
N THR A 272 -23.48 1.92 0.12
CA THR A 272 -24.06 3.17 0.66
C THR A 272 -24.75 2.94 2.00
N ILE A 273 -25.55 1.88 2.12
CA ILE A 273 -26.21 1.52 3.39
C ILE A 273 -25.17 1.17 4.47
N ALA A 274 -24.14 0.40 4.11
CA ALA A 274 -23.05 0.04 5.01
C ALA A 274 -22.28 1.28 5.48
N LYS A 275 -22.00 2.22 4.59
CA LYS A 275 -21.36 3.51 4.91
C LYS A 275 -22.18 4.28 5.94
N ASP A 276 -23.49 4.43 5.73
CA ASP A 276 -24.36 5.16 6.64
C ASP A 276 -24.44 4.48 8.02
N SER A 277 -24.54 3.14 8.04
CA SER A 277 -24.55 2.36 9.28
C SER A 277 -23.25 2.51 10.06
N ILE A 278 -22.10 2.36 9.40
CA ILE A 278 -20.78 2.52 10.03
C ILE A 278 -20.57 3.96 10.50
N GLY A 279 -20.99 4.95 9.70
CA GLY A 279 -20.93 6.37 10.05
C GLY A 279 -21.73 6.69 11.32
N LYS A 280 -22.96 6.16 11.41
CA LYS A 280 -23.79 6.28 12.62
C LYS A 280 -23.16 5.60 13.83
N GLU A 281 -22.54 4.44 13.63
CA GLU A 281 -21.84 3.72 14.70
C GLU A 281 -20.64 4.51 15.23
N ILE A 282 -19.86 5.15 14.34
CA ILE A 282 -18.76 6.05 14.72
C ILE A 282 -19.28 7.23 15.54
N SER A 283 -20.33 7.91 15.08
CA SER A 283 -20.95 9.04 15.81
C SER A 283 -21.42 8.62 17.21
N ASN A 284 -22.19 7.54 17.29
CA ASN A 284 -22.67 7.00 18.57
C ASN A 284 -21.52 6.65 19.52
N ARG A 285 -20.39 6.16 18.99
CA ARG A 285 -19.22 5.81 19.79
C ARG A 285 -18.50 7.05 20.32
N GLN A 286 -18.40 8.10 19.51
CA GLN A 286 -17.88 9.40 19.92
C GLN A 286 -18.76 10.02 21.03
N ASP A 287 -20.08 9.99 20.85
CA ASP A 287 -21.04 10.49 21.85
C ASP A 287 -20.95 9.70 23.16
N ASN A 288 -20.90 8.36 23.08
CA ASN A 288 -20.74 7.50 24.24
C ASN A 288 -19.40 7.74 24.96
N LEU A 289 -18.32 7.98 24.22
CA LEU A 289 -17.03 8.34 24.79
C LEU A 289 -17.12 9.68 25.52
N GLN A 290 -17.71 10.70 24.88
CA GLN A 290 -17.91 12.01 25.49
C GLN A 290 -18.74 11.89 26.78
N GLN A 291 -19.87 11.18 26.73
CA GLN A 291 -20.71 10.95 27.90
C GLN A 291 -19.96 10.21 29.01
N THR A 292 -19.19 9.17 28.67
CA THR A 292 -18.42 8.42 29.67
C THR A 292 -17.32 9.28 30.28
N LEU A 293 -16.63 10.12 29.49
CA LEU A 293 -15.64 11.07 30.00
C LEU A 293 -16.28 12.12 30.93
N MET A 294 -17.46 12.64 30.58
CA MET A 294 -18.19 13.62 31.41
C MET A 294 -18.79 13.00 32.68
N ALA A 295 -19.24 11.74 32.61
CA ALA A 295 -19.85 11.02 33.72
C ALA A 295 -18.80 10.45 34.69
N SER A 296 -17.65 10.03 34.16
CA SER A 296 -16.51 9.64 34.96
C SER A 296 -16.03 10.83 35.82
N SER A 297 -15.58 10.54 37.03
CA SER A 297 -15.27 11.53 38.08
C SER A 297 -14.17 12.55 37.71
N PHE A 298 -13.57 12.43 36.53
CA PHE A 298 -12.47 13.26 36.04
C PHE A 298 -12.92 14.64 35.53
N PHE A 299 -14.11 14.73 34.92
CA PHE A 299 -14.59 15.96 34.26
C PHE A 299 -15.99 16.38 34.72
N LYS A 300 -16.49 15.85 35.83
CA LYS A 300 -17.76 16.32 36.42
C LYS A 300 -17.65 17.82 36.73
N LYS A 301 -18.13 18.66 35.81
CA LYS A 301 -18.59 20.01 36.14
C LYS A 301 -19.70 19.79 37.15
N ARG A 302 -19.46 20.12 38.42
CA ARG A 302 -20.47 20.00 39.48
C ARG A 302 -21.65 20.89 39.09
N LEU A 303 -22.64 20.33 38.42
CA LEU A 303 -23.95 20.95 38.32
C LEU A 303 -24.47 21.08 39.76
N PRO A 304 -25.05 22.22 40.14
CA PRO A 304 -25.57 22.41 41.48
C PRO A 304 -26.59 21.31 41.76
N ASN A 305 -26.35 20.53 42.83
CA ASN A 305 -27.25 19.47 43.26
C ASN A 305 -28.67 20.02 43.36
N LYS A 306 -29.64 19.38 42.67
CA LYS A 306 -31.03 19.46 43.09
C LYS A 306 -31.09 18.82 44.49
N PRO A 307 -31.67 19.48 45.51
CA PRO A 307 -31.63 18.97 46.87
C PRO A 307 -32.32 17.60 46.91
N ALA A 308 -31.69 16.64 47.59
CA ALA A 308 -32.32 15.35 47.88
C ALA A 308 -33.64 15.60 48.64
N PRO A 309 -34.72 14.83 48.37
CA PRO A 309 -35.94 14.95 49.15
C PRO A 309 -35.61 14.70 50.62
N GLY A 310 -35.94 15.68 51.46
CA GLY A 310 -35.55 15.70 52.87
C GLY A 310 -36.08 14.48 53.62
N ASN A 311 -35.19 13.71 54.22
CA ASN A 311 -35.56 12.80 55.28
C ASN A 311 -36.00 13.63 56.48
N ARG A 312 -37.31 13.62 56.77
CA ARG A 312 -37.84 14.06 58.06
C ARG A 312 -37.21 13.17 59.14
N ILE A 313 -36.44 13.80 60.02
CA ILE A 313 -35.91 13.20 61.23
C ILE A 313 -37.10 13.05 62.20
N THR A 314 -37.57 11.82 62.41
CA THR A 314 -38.34 11.50 63.62
C THR A 314 -37.32 11.19 64.73
N GLN A 315 -37.11 12.14 65.63
CA GLN A 315 -36.51 11.85 66.93
C GLN A 315 -37.51 11.03 67.75
N ASN A 316 -37.10 9.82 68.14
CA ASN A 316 -37.18 9.30 69.52
C ASN A 316 -36.97 7.78 69.51
N GLN A 317 -35.86 7.32 70.09
CA GLN A 317 -35.83 6.35 71.21
C GLN A 317 -34.39 5.82 71.42
N THR A 318 -34.01 5.81 72.70
CA THR A 318 -32.76 5.36 73.34
C THR A 318 -32.54 3.84 73.15
N PRO A 319 -31.32 3.32 73.40
CA PRO A 319 -30.77 2.13 72.75
C PRO A 319 -31.19 0.81 73.41
N GLN A 320 -31.53 -0.20 72.61
CA GLN A 320 -31.64 -1.59 73.07
C GLN A 320 -30.56 -2.51 72.51
N ARG A 321 -30.21 -3.45 73.38
CA ARG A 321 -28.99 -4.25 73.52
C ARG A 321 -28.94 -5.40 72.52
N LEU A 322 -27.71 -5.79 72.15
CA LEU A 322 -27.37 -6.92 71.29
C LEU A 322 -28.07 -8.23 71.68
N THR A 323 -28.58 -8.97 70.69
CA THR A 323 -28.79 -10.43 70.77
C THR A 323 -28.02 -11.13 69.64
N PRO A 324 -27.44 -12.34 69.86
CA PRO A 324 -26.59 -13.03 68.89
C PRO A 324 -27.41 -13.82 67.85
N PRO A 325 -26.78 -14.26 66.75
CA PRO A 325 -27.49 -14.86 65.62
C PRO A 325 -27.84 -16.33 65.88
N SER A 326 -29.05 -16.75 65.50
CA SER A 326 -29.40 -18.16 65.38
C SER A 326 -29.31 -18.62 63.92
N ILE A 327 -28.55 -19.70 63.76
CA ILE A 327 -28.28 -20.47 62.55
C ILE A 327 -29.54 -21.24 62.15
N ASN A 328 -29.79 -21.36 60.83
CA ASN A 328 -30.38 -22.52 60.12
C ASN A 328 -30.76 -22.11 58.68
N THR A 329 -30.57 -22.85 57.58
CA THR A 329 -29.75 -24.01 57.20
C THR A 329 -29.76 -23.99 55.65
N ARG A 330 -28.63 -24.24 54.96
CA ARG A 330 -28.60 -24.42 53.49
C ARG A 330 -29.06 -25.84 53.09
N LYS A 331 -30.03 -25.92 52.18
CA LYS A 331 -30.25 -26.97 51.16
C LYS A 331 -30.73 -26.24 49.90
N GLY A 332 -30.30 -26.45 48.68
CA GLY A 332 -29.28 -27.29 48.06
C GLY A 332 -29.17 -26.78 46.61
N LEU A 333 -27.95 -26.73 46.07
CA LEU A 333 -27.69 -26.34 44.68
C LEU A 333 -27.39 -27.62 43.90
N MET A 334 -28.32 -28.01 43.03
CA MET A 334 -28.09 -29.00 41.97
C MET A 334 -28.15 -28.29 40.62
N LYS A 335 -27.14 -28.56 39.79
CA LYS A 335 -27.04 -28.21 38.38
C LYS A 335 -27.77 -29.25 37.53
N THR A 336 -28.46 -28.84 36.48
CA THR A 336 -28.87 -29.65 35.30
C THR A 336 -29.30 -28.62 34.24
N SER A 337 -28.58 -28.45 33.13
CA SER A 337 -28.52 -29.22 31.86
C SER A 337 -29.32 -28.54 30.72
N VAL A 338 -28.58 -28.02 29.74
CA VAL A 338 -28.58 -28.38 28.30
C VAL A 338 -29.92 -28.70 27.58
N ASN A 339 -30.12 -27.97 26.46
CA ASN A 339 -30.86 -28.22 25.20
C ASN A 339 -32.40 -28.26 25.15
N ALA A 340 -32.99 -27.43 24.26
CA ALA A 340 -33.66 -27.86 23.00
C ALA A 340 -34.65 -26.80 22.42
N THR A 341 -34.39 -26.40 21.17
CA THR A 341 -35.29 -26.33 19.99
C THR A 341 -36.54 -25.40 19.92
N ILE A 342 -36.45 -24.43 18.98
CA ILE A 342 -37.39 -23.93 17.93
C ILE A 342 -38.91 -24.12 18.14
N SER A 343 -39.69 -23.01 18.12
CA SER A 343 -40.75 -22.71 17.12
C SER A 343 -41.62 -21.47 17.46
N ASP A 344 -41.83 -20.65 16.43
CA ASP A 344 -43.00 -19.85 16.03
C ASP A 344 -43.77 -18.95 17.01
N SER A 345 -43.78 -17.63 16.75
CA SER A 345 -44.93 -16.98 16.08
C SER A 345 -44.82 -15.44 16.01
N ALA A 346 -44.78 -14.98 14.76
CA ALA A 346 -45.41 -13.82 14.14
C ALA A 346 -46.07 -12.66 14.95
N LYS A 347 -45.77 -11.46 14.41
CA LYS A 347 -46.68 -10.35 13.99
C LYS A 347 -47.07 -9.20 14.97
N THR A 348 -46.94 -8.00 14.37
CA THR A 348 -47.75 -6.75 14.49
C THR A 348 -47.67 -5.91 15.78
N THR A 349 -47.58 -4.57 15.85
CA THR A 349 -47.29 -3.39 14.98
C THR A 349 -47.03 -2.20 15.97
N PRO A 350 -47.19 -0.89 15.68
CA PRO A 350 -46.13 0.13 15.58
C PRO A 350 -46.07 1.24 16.65
N ALA A 351 -44.99 2.02 16.56
CA ALA A 351 -44.79 3.46 16.83
C ALA A 351 -45.87 4.28 17.56
N VAL A 352 -45.44 4.98 18.62
CA VAL A 352 -46.05 6.23 19.11
C VAL A 352 -44.95 7.29 19.34
N LYS A 353 -45.22 8.49 18.80
CA LYS A 353 -44.43 9.74 18.80
C LYS A 353 -44.72 10.53 20.10
N PRO A 354 -43.77 11.29 20.68
CA PRO A 354 -44.02 11.99 21.94
C PRO A 354 -44.71 13.35 21.71
N GLU A 355 -45.73 13.60 22.51
CA GLU A 355 -46.57 14.80 22.51
C GLU A 355 -45.99 15.87 23.47
N LEU A 356 -45.90 17.10 22.96
CA LEU A 356 -45.44 18.30 23.65
C LEU A 356 -46.56 18.85 24.54
N LEU A 357 -46.28 19.12 25.82
CA LEU A 357 -47.17 19.93 26.66
C LEU A 357 -46.61 21.35 26.78
N GLN A 358 -47.39 22.30 26.24
CA GLN A 358 -47.24 23.74 26.36
C GLN A 358 -47.81 24.27 27.68
N GLU A 359 -47.12 25.32 28.13
CA GLU A 359 -47.45 26.46 28.98
C GLU A 359 -48.89 26.64 29.53
N GLY A 360 -48.95 26.97 30.82
CA GLY A 360 -50.04 27.70 31.46
C GLY A 360 -49.49 28.59 32.59
N THR A 361 -49.77 29.89 32.52
CA THR A 361 -49.51 30.94 33.54
C THR A 361 -50.79 31.78 33.63
N PRO A 362 -51.04 32.62 34.66
CA PRO A 362 -50.94 32.46 36.12
C PRO A 362 -52.30 32.76 36.82
N ALA A 363 -52.43 32.44 38.12
CA ALA A 363 -53.37 33.11 39.01
C ALA A 363 -52.66 33.44 40.33
N ALA A 364 -52.69 34.73 40.68
CA ALA A 364 -52.06 35.32 41.83
C ALA A 364 -52.86 35.06 43.11
N ASP A 365 -52.15 34.95 44.24
CA ASP A 365 -52.71 35.26 45.56
C ASP A 365 -51.73 36.19 46.29
N PRO A 366 -52.18 37.32 46.88
CA PRO A 366 -51.33 38.35 47.44
C PRO A 366 -51.25 38.20 48.97
N ASN A 367 -50.04 38.10 49.52
CA ASN A 367 -49.69 38.75 50.78
C ASN A 367 -48.19 38.63 51.03
N GLY A 368 -47.58 39.78 51.32
CA GLY A 368 -46.14 39.96 51.36
C GLY A 368 -45.47 39.31 52.56
N ASN A 369 -44.26 38.80 52.31
CA ASN A 369 -43.10 39.30 53.04
C ASN A 369 -41.86 39.21 52.16
N SER A 370 -41.17 40.33 52.05
CA SER A 370 -39.91 40.48 51.34
C SER A 370 -38.82 39.69 52.06
N ASP A 371 -38.31 38.63 51.46
CA ASP A 371 -36.97 38.15 51.72
C ASP A 371 -36.30 37.75 50.40
N LYS A 372 -35.17 38.42 50.12
CA LYS A 372 -34.32 38.20 48.96
C LYS A 372 -33.98 36.71 48.81
N PRO A 373 -33.90 36.15 47.58
CA PRO A 373 -33.33 34.83 47.42
C PRO A 373 -31.86 34.89 47.84
N SER A 374 -31.55 34.23 48.96
CA SER A 374 -30.19 34.01 49.42
C SER A 374 -29.47 33.19 48.35
N THR A 375 -28.64 33.88 47.57
CA THR A 375 -27.67 33.27 46.66
C THR A 375 -26.74 32.40 47.49
N LEU A 376 -27.06 31.11 47.60
CA LEU A 376 -26.16 30.10 48.15
C LEU A 376 -25.00 29.95 47.16
N THR A 377 -24.01 30.82 47.31
CA THR A 377 -22.69 30.67 46.72
C THR A 377 -22.10 29.37 47.25
N VAL A 378 -22.12 28.33 46.42
CA VAL A 378 -21.39 27.09 46.67
C VAL A 378 -19.92 27.46 46.81
N LYS A 379 -19.42 27.45 48.05
CA LYS A 379 -18.00 27.66 48.34
C LYS A 379 -17.23 26.56 47.59
N LEU A 380 -16.44 26.95 46.59
CA LEU A 380 -15.46 26.04 46.00
C LEU A 380 -14.61 25.52 47.16
N ILE A 381 -14.70 24.22 47.42
CA ILE A 381 -13.80 23.57 48.35
C ILE A 381 -12.42 23.65 47.69
N ASP A 382 -11.52 24.40 48.30
CA ASP A 382 -10.13 24.49 47.87
C ASP A 382 -9.46 23.13 48.10
N THR A 383 -9.26 22.39 47.01
CA THR A 383 -8.75 21.02 47.03
C THR A 383 -7.36 20.95 47.62
N ASP A 384 -6.59 22.02 47.48
CA ASP A 384 -5.20 22.10 47.91
C ASP A 384 -5.13 22.27 49.43
N SER A 385 -6.06 23.03 50.00
CA SER A 385 -6.23 23.17 51.45
C SER A 385 -6.61 21.84 52.12
N LEU A 386 -7.54 21.09 51.53
CA LEU A 386 -7.91 19.75 52.03
C LEU A 386 -6.77 18.75 51.89
N PHE A 387 -6.09 18.72 50.75
CA PHE A 387 -4.98 17.81 50.54
C PHE A 387 -3.85 18.05 51.55
N ASN A 388 -3.57 19.32 51.86
CA ASN A 388 -2.55 19.70 52.84
C ASN A 388 -2.89 19.28 54.27
N SER A 389 -4.18 19.16 54.61
CA SER A 389 -4.66 18.73 55.94
C SER A 389 -4.49 17.24 56.25
N PHE A 390 -4.19 16.40 55.25
CA PHE A 390 -4.02 14.95 55.41
C PHE A 390 -2.66 14.56 55.99
N THR A 391 -2.62 13.40 56.66
CA THR A 391 -1.37 12.75 57.11
C THR A 391 -0.53 12.25 55.93
N LEU A 392 0.77 11.99 56.13
CA LEU A 392 1.67 11.55 55.05
C LEU A 392 1.21 10.23 54.39
N ALA A 393 0.67 9.30 55.17
CA ALA A 393 0.12 8.03 54.68
C ALA A 393 -1.14 8.24 53.82
N GLU A 394 -2.06 9.10 54.26
CA GLU A 394 -3.27 9.48 53.51
C GLU A 394 -2.91 10.22 52.22
N LYS A 395 -1.92 11.11 52.24
CA LYS A 395 -1.40 11.78 51.03
C LYS A 395 -0.89 10.77 50.00
N SER A 396 -0.14 9.76 50.43
CA SER A 396 0.35 8.69 49.55
C SER A 396 -0.80 7.84 48.97
N GLN A 397 -1.81 7.50 49.78
CA GLN A 397 -2.97 6.75 49.33
C GLN A 397 -3.86 7.54 48.35
N VAL A 398 -4.11 8.82 48.63
CA VAL A 398 -4.91 9.71 47.76
C VAL A 398 -4.19 9.96 46.44
N THR A 399 -2.87 10.20 46.46
CA THR A 399 -2.09 10.37 45.22
C THR A 399 -2.00 9.08 44.42
N GLY A 400 -1.84 7.92 45.07
CA GLY A 400 -1.85 6.61 44.42
C GLY A 400 -3.18 6.28 43.76
N THR A 401 -4.31 6.56 44.44
CA THR A 401 -5.64 6.39 43.86
C THR A 401 -5.89 7.38 42.72
N ALA A 402 -5.52 8.66 42.86
CA ALA A 402 -5.60 9.66 41.80
C ALA A 402 -4.79 9.26 40.57
N LEU A 403 -3.56 8.76 40.75
CA LEU A 403 -2.72 8.28 39.66
C LEU A 403 -3.33 7.04 38.98
N SER A 404 -3.89 6.11 39.75
CA SER A 404 -4.58 4.93 39.21
C SER A 404 -5.78 5.34 38.37
N TYR A 405 -6.59 6.28 38.86
CA TYR A 405 -7.71 6.86 38.12
C TYR A 405 -7.23 7.55 36.84
N ALA A 406 -6.21 8.40 36.91
CA ALA A 406 -5.65 9.09 35.73
C ALA A 406 -5.11 8.12 34.67
N ARG A 407 -4.41 7.06 35.09
CA ARG A 407 -3.93 6.00 34.19
C ARG A 407 -5.08 5.25 33.54
N THR A 408 -6.13 4.95 34.30
CA THR A 408 -7.33 4.27 33.79
C THR A 408 -8.04 5.12 32.74
N ALA A 409 -8.22 6.42 33.02
CA ALA A 409 -8.80 7.36 32.06
C ALA A 409 -7.96 7.46 30.78
N LYS A 410 -6.63 7.60 30.92
CA LYS A 410 -5.69 7.61 29.78
C LYS A 410 -5.84 6.34 28.93
N ASN A 411 -5.80 5.17 29.54
CA ASN A 411 -5.91 3.90 28.83
C ASN A 411 -7.27 3.75 28.13
N MET A 412 -8.36 4.20 28.77
CA MET A 412 -9.68 4.20 28.16
C MET A 412 -9.73 5.08 26.91
N VAL A 413 -9.16 6.29 26.96
CA VAL A 413 -9.10 7.20 25.81
C VAL A 413 -8.27 6.59 24.68
N ILE A 414 -7.09 6.04 24.99
CA ILE A 414 -6.23 5.38 23.99
C ILE A 414 -6.94 4.21 23.32
N ASN A 415 -7.55 3.31 24.11
CA ASN A 415 -8.28 2.15 23.58
C ASN A 415 -9.47 2.58 22.72
N SER A 416 -10.18 3.64 23.15
CA SER A 416 -11.32 4.15 22.39
C SER A 416 -10.89 4.84 21.10
N GLN A 417 -9.79 5.59 21.13
CA GLN A 417 -9.16 6.19 19.96
C GLN A 417 -8.76 5.11 18.95
N GLN A 418 -8.04 4.08 19.38
CA GLN A 418 -7.67 2.95 18.51
C GLN A 418 -8.91 2.27 17.91
N SER A 419 -9.96 2.07 18.71
CA SER A 419 -11.21 1.47 18.22
C SER A 419 -11.94 2.34 17.20
N LEU A 420 -11.88 3.67 17.34
CA LEU A 420 -12.43 4.62 16.39
C LEU A 420 -11.61 4.65 15.11
N GLU A 421 -10.28 4.67 15.20
CA GLU A 421 -9.37 4.64 14.06
C GLU A 421 -9.62 3.41 13.17
N MET A 422 -9.74 2.21 13.76
CA MET A 422 -10.07 0.98 13.02
C MET A 422 -11.41 1.08 12.28
N ARG A 423 -12.42 1.70 12.90
CA ARG A 423 -13.76 1.86 12.30
C ARG A 423 -13.77 2.91 11.20
N ILE A 424 -13.08 4.02 11.40
CA ILE A 424 -12.88 5.07 10.38
C ILE A 424 -12.09 4.51 9.20
N GLU A 425 -11.10 3.66 9.44
CA GLU A 425 -10.41 2.92 8.37
C GLU A 425 -11.36 1.97 7.64
N ASN A 426 -12.20 1.23 8.36
CA ASN A 426 -13.19 0.35 7.76
C ASN A 426 -14.20 1.14 6.90
N LEU A 427 -14.71 2.28 7.37
CA LEU A 427 -15.57 3.18 6.61
C LEU A 427 -14.90 3.60 5.29
N ARG A 428 -13.64 4.04 5.37
CA ARG A 428 -12.87 4.46 4.20
C ARG A 428 -12.65 3.31 3.21
N ARG A 429 -12.48 2.07 3.66
CA ARG A 429 -12.41 0.89 2.77
C ARG A 429 -13.69 0.71 1.95
N HIS A 430 -14.87 1.00 2.52
CA HIS A 430 -16.13 0.95 1.78
C HIS A 430 -16.22 2.10 0.76
N GLU A 431 -15.81 3.30 1.13
CA GLU A 431 -15.75 4.45 0.21
C GLU A 431 -14.77 4.24 -0.95
N VAL A 432 -13.61 3.64 -0.66
CA VAL A 432 -12.61 3.22 -1.65
C VAL A 432 -13.24 2.29 -2.69
N GLU A 433 -13.91 1.22 -2.26
CA GLU A 433 -14.52 0.27 -3.20
C GLU A 433 -15.64 0.90 -4.02
N TRP A 434 -16.41 1.80 -3.41
CA TRP A 434 -17.46 2.55 -4.11
C TRP A 434 -16.87 3.30 -5.30
N HIS A 435 -15.80 4.06 -5.09
CA HIS A 435 -15.10 4.76 -6.17
C HIS A 435 -14.41 3.81 -7.15
N ARG A 436 -13.86 2.69 -6.66
CA ARG A 436 -13.16 1.70 -7.51
C ARG A 436 -14.07 1.15 -8.61
N LYS A 437 -15.34 0.88 -8.33
CA LYS A 437 -16.31 0.40 -9.35
C LYS A 437 -16.43 1.39 -10.53
N PHE A 438 -16.38 2.69 -10.26
CA PHE A 438 -16.37 3.72 -11.31
C PHE A 438 -15.02 3.84 -12.01
N THR A 439 -13.92 3.85 -11.27
CA THR A 439 -12.58 4.06 -11.86
C THR A 439 -12.19 2.91 -12.78
N ILE A 440 -12.54 1.66 -12.47
CA ILE A 440 -12.36 0.48 -13.34
C ILE A 440 -13.03 0.70 -14.71
N SER A 441 -14.26 1.19 -14.69
CA SER A 441 -15.06 1.39 -15.90
C SER A 441 -14.46 2.51 -16.75
N ILE A 442 -14.09 3.62 -16.11
CA ILE A 442 -13.45 4.77 -16.78
C ILE A 442 -12.06 4.42 -17.30
N ALA A 443 -11.32 3.54 -16.62
CA ALA A 443 -9.99 3.10 -17.04
C ALA A 443 -10.01 2.51 -18.46
N CYS A 444 -11.07 1.80 -18.85
CA CYS A 444 -11.24 1.26 -20.21
C CYS A 444 -11.14 2.37 -21.28
N LEU A 445 -11.80 3.52 -21.05
CA LEU A 445 -11.74 4.68 -21.93
C LEU A 445 -10.37 5.36 -21.89
N LEU A 446 -9.80 5.54 -20.70
CA LEU A 446 -8.48 6.16 -20.54
C LEU A 446 -7.40 5.39 -21.29
N PHE A 447 -7.41 4.06 -21.16
CA PHE A 447 -6.44 3.19 -21.82
C PHE A 447 -6.66 3.12 -23.33
N LEU A 448 -7.88 3.29 -23.82
CA LEU A 448 -8.10 3.49 -25.25
C LEU A 448 -7.42 4.78 -25.76
N PHE A 449 -7.69 5.92 -25.10
CA PHE A 449 -7.10 7.21 -25.51
C PHE A 449 -5.59 7.27 -25.30
N LEU A 450 -5.04 6.40 -24.46
CA LEU A 450 -3.61 6.21 -24.35
C LEU A 450 -3.06 5.33 -25.46
N GLY A 451 -3.68 4.17 -25.71
CA GLY A 451 -3.16 3.15 -26.63
C GLY A 451 -3.31 3.50 -28.11
N ALA A 452 -4.48 3.98 -28.53
CA ALA A 452 -4.76 4.23 -29.94
C ALA A 452 -3.83 5.30 -30.57
N PRO A 453 -3.63 6.49 -29.97
CA PRO A 453 -2.75 7.49 -30.57
C PRO A 453 -1.27 7.13 -30.38
N LEU A 454 -0.91 6.41 -29.32
CA LEU A 454 0.47 5.93 -29.13
C LEU A 454 0.83 4.86 -30.17
N GLY A 455 -0.09 3.93 -30.46
CA GLY A 455 0.06 2.96 -31.54
C GLY A 455 0.21 3.64 -32.91
N ALA A 456 -0.58 4.68 -33.18
CA ALA A 456 -0.47 5.47 -34.42
C ALA A 456 0.90 6.17 -34.59
N ILE A 457 1.58 6.49 -33.49
CA ILE A 457 2.91 7.14 -33.49
C ILE A 457 4.03 6.10 -33.68
N ILE A 458 3.91 4.92 -33.05
CA ILE A 458 4.93 3.88 -33.05
C ILE A 458 4.85 3.07 -34.35
N ARG A 459 5.51 3.58 -35.41
CA ARG A 459 5.48 2.98 -36.76
C ARG A 459 6.46 1.82 -36.97
N LYS A 460 7.41 1.60 -36.06
CA LYS A 460 8.48 0.59 -36.18
C LYS A 460 8.73 -0.06 -34.82
N GLY A 461 8.62 -1.40 -34.73
CA GLY A 461 8.86 -2.11 -33.47
C GLY A 461 8.46 -3.60 -33.40
N GLY A 462 7.90 -4.19 -34.45
CA GLY A 462 7.36 -5.55 -34.41
C GLY A 462 6.24 -5.71 -33.38
N LEU A 463 5.73 -6.94 -33.19
CA LEU A 463 4.64 -7.20 -32.23
C LEU A 463 5.04 -6.98 -30.76
N GLY A 464 6.34 -6.98 -30.44
CA GLY A 464 6.84 -6.95 -29.06
C GLY A 464 6.93 -5.56 -28.41
N LEU A 465 7.32 -4.52 -29.16
CA LEU A 465 7.48 -3.17 -28.61
C LEU A 465 6.15 -2.54 -28.13
N PRO A 466 5.03 -2.69 -28.88
CA PRO A 466 3.69 -2.43 -28.38
C PRO A 466 3.40 -3.03 -27.01
N LEU A 467 3.73 -4.31 -26.85
CA LEU A 467 3.45 -5.08 -25.64
C LEU A 467 4.19 -4.52 -24.42
N ILE A 468 5.49 -4.26 -24.57
CA ILE A 468 6.32 -3.73 -23.47
C ILE A 468 5.78 -2.38 -23.02
N ILE A 469 5.47 -1.48 -23.97
CA ILE A 469 5.00 -0.13 -23.66
C ILE A 469 3.66 -0.17 -22.91
N SER A 470 2.72 -0.99 -23.37
CA SER A 470 1.44 -1.17 -22.69
C SER A 470 1.61 -1.71 -21.27
N VAL A 471 2.49 -2.70 -21.07
CA VAL A 471 2.79 -3.24 -19.73
C VAL A 471 3.37 -2.15 -18.82
N VAL A 472 4.29 -1.32 -19.30
CA VAL A 472 4.84 -0.21 -18.50
C VAL A 472 3.75 0.78 -18.08
N PHE A 473 2.90 1.21 -19.00
CA PHE A 473 1.80 2.14 -18.67
C PHE A 473 0.78 1.53 -17.71
N PHE A 474 0.51 0.22 -17.85
CA PHE A 474 -0.38 -0.48 -16.93
C PHE A 474 0.22 -0.60 -15.53
N ILE A 475 1.50 -1.00 -15.41
CA ILE A 475 2.20 -1.07 -14.13
C ILE A 475 2.22 0.32 -13.48
N LEU A 476 2.51 1.37 -14.25
CA LEU A 476 2.49 2.74 -13.74
C LEU A 476 1.11 3.13 -13.23
N TYR A 477 0.05 2.86 -14.00
CA TYR A 477 -1.33 3.11 -13.57
C TYR A 477 -1.66 2.37 -12.27
N TYR A 478 -1.34 1.08 -12.20
CA TYR A 478 -1.62 0.25 -11.04
C TYR A 478 -0.87 0.71 -9.79
N ILE A 479 0.43 1.02 -9.91
CA ILE A 479 1.23 1.54 -8.80
C ILE A 479 0.67 2.88 -8.30
N LEU A 480 0.35 3.81 -9.20
CA LEU A 480 -0.22 5.10 -8.80
C LEU A 480 -1.59 4.92 -8.12
N SER A 481 -2.42 4.00 -8.61
CA SER A 481 -3.73 3.70 -8.01
C SER A 481 -3.57 3.10 -6.60
N LEU A 482 -2.62 2.17 -6.42
CA LEU A 482 -2.31 1.60 -5.10
C LEU A 482 -1.80 2.66 -4.11
N ILE A 483 -0.99 3.61 -4.58
CA ILE A 483 -0.53 4.74 -3.76
C ILE A 483 -1.72 5.60 -3.35
N GLY A 484 -2.59 5.98 -4.30
CA GLY A 484 -3.79 6.76 -4.03
C GLY A 484 -4.70 6.09 -2.99
N GLU A 485 -4.94 4.79 -3.14
CA GLU A 485 -5.69 3.99 -2.17
C GLU A 485 -5.03 3.94 -0.80
N LYS A 486 -3.71 3.79 -0.74
CA LYS A 486 -2.97 3.77 0.52
C LYS A 486 -3.06 5.12 1.24
N LEU A 487 -2.97 6.24 0.51
CA LEU A 487 -3.11 7.58 1.08
C LEU A 487 -4.50 7.83 1.68
N VAL A 488 -5.56 7.33 1.03
CA VAL A 488 -6.94 7.38 1.57
C VAL A 488 -7.05 6.52 2.83
N ARG A 489 -6.53 5.28 2.80
CA ARG A 489 -6.54 4.39 3.97
C ARG A 489 -5.72 4.90 5.16
N GLN A 490 -4.79 5.83 4.93
CA GLN A 490 -4.01 6.48 5.99
C GLN A 490 -4.57 7.83 6.46
N SER A 491 -5.75 8.24 6.00
CA SER A 491 -6.39 9.54 6.31
C SER A 491 -5.57 10.75 5.86
N ILE A 492 -4.66 10.57 4.90
CA ILE A 492 -3.83 11.66 4.39
C ILE A 492 -4.61 12.45 3.33
N LEU A 493 -5.34 11.74 2.48
CA LEU A 493 -6.16 12.34 1.42
C LEU A 493 -7.63 11.96 1.57
N PRO A 494 -8.55 12.85 1.18
CA PRO A 494 -9.96 12.49 0.97
C PRO A 494 -10.11 11.34 -0.04
N ASP A 495 -11.15 10.55 0.15
CA ASP A 495 -11.57 9.41 -0.69
C ASP A 495 -11.63 9.77 -2.18
N TYR A 496 -12.32 10.85 -2.53
CA TYR A 496 -12.49 11.28 -3.90
C TYR A 496 -11.15 11.67 -4.56
N GLN A 497 -10.27 12.38 -3.84
CA GLN A 497 -8.98 12.81 -4.41
C GLN A 497 -8.08 11.61 -4.63
N GLY A 498 -7.92 10.73 -3.63
CA GLY A 498 -6.99 9.62 -3.73
C GLY A 498 -7.38 8.59 -4.79
N MET A 499 -8.67 8.30 -4.95
CA MET A 499 -9.14 7.33 -5.95
C MET A 499 -9.08 7.86 -7.38
N TRP A 500 -9.41 9.15 -7.57
CA TRP A 500 -9.50 9.75 -8.91
C TRP A 500 -8.18 10.35 -9.39
N MET A 501 -7.20 10.56 -8.51
CA MET A 501 -5.89 11.13 -8.84
C MET A 501 -5.22 10.42 -10.03
N THR A 502 -5.19 9.08 -10.01
CA THR A 502 -4.56 8.29 -11.07
C THR A 502 -5.30 8.42 -12.39
N SER A 503 -6.64 8.30 -12.35
CA SER A 503 -7.49 8.44 -13.54
C SER A 503 -7.39 9.84 -14.14
N GLY A 504 -7.35 10.89 -13.31
CA GLY A 504 -7.16 12.27 -13.76
C GLY A 504 -5.81 12.48 -14.45
N LEU A 505 -4.72 11.94 -13.88
CA LEU A 505 -3.40 12.01 -14.49
C LEU A 505 -3.34 11.31 -15.85
N PHE A 506 -3.88 10.10 -15.95
CA PHE A 506 -3.93 9.35 -17.20
C PHE A 506 -4.88 9.98 -18.22
N ALA A 507 -5.94 10.66 -17.78
CA ALA A 507 -6.81 11.44 -18.65
C ALA A 507 -6.06 12.63 -19.29
N ILE A 508 -5.31 13.39 -18.49
CA ILE A 508 -4.49 14.51 -18.99
C ILE A 508 -3.45 13.99 -19.98
N MET A 509 -2.76 12.90 -19.64
CA MET A 509 -1.75 12.28 -20.49
C MET A 509 -2.36 11.74 -21.80
N GLY A 510 -3.47 11.02 -21.72
CA GLY A 510 -4.19 10.48 -22.88
C GLY A 510 -4.70 11.59 -23.80
N ALA A 511 -5.26 12.67 -23.24
CA ALA A 511 -5.69 13.84 -24.00
C ALA A 511 -4.51 14.53 -24.69
N PHE A 512 -3.39 14.73 -23.98
CA PHE A 512 -2.17 15.32 -24.54
C PHE A 512 -1.60 14.48 -25.68
N ILE A 513 -1.49 13.16 -25.50
CA ILE A 513 -0.99 12.23 -26.53
C ILE A 513 -1.94 12.19 -27.73
N THR A 514 -3.25 12.15 -27.49
CA THR A 514 -4.27 12.20 -28.56
C THR A 514 -4.16 13.49 -29.37
N TYR A 515 -3.99 14.64 -28.71
CA TYR A 515 -3.78 15.93 -29.35
C TYR A 515 -2.51 15.93 -30.22
N LYS A 516 -1.40 15.42 -29.68
CA LYS A 516 -0.11 15.35 -30.39
C LYS A 516 -0.13 14.39 -31.59
N ALA A 517 -0.77 13.23 -31.46
CA ALA A 517 -0.94 12.28 -32.56
C ALA A 517 -1.83 12.83 -33.70
N THR A 518 -2.75 13.74 -33.35
CA THR A 518 -3.61 14.43 -34.32
C THR A 518 -2.87 15.53 -35.06
N THR A 519 -1.89 16.17 -34.42
CA THR A 519 -1.11 17.29 -34.99
C THR A 519 0.20 16.84 -35.65
N ASP A 520 0.38 15.53 -35.92
CA ASP A 520 1.57 14.89 -36.53
C ASP A 520 2.92 15.49 -36.04
N SER A 521 2.97 15.85 -34.76
CA SER A 521 4.13 16.53 -34.18
C SER A 521 5.29 15.55 -34.00
N SER A 522 6.46 15.86 -34.59
CA SER A 522 7.68 15.04 -34.59
C SER A 522 8.38 14.86 -33.23
N ILE A 523 7.75 15.31 -32.13
CA ILE A 523 8.30 15.27 -30.77
C ILE A 523 8.56 13.83 -30.31
N PHE A 524 7.93 12.83 -30.94
CA PHE A 524 8.12 11.41 -30.65
C PHE A 524 8.83 10.60 -31.74
N ASN A 525 9.73 11.23 -32.50
CA ASN A 525 10.70 10.45 -33.28
C ASN A 525 11.69 9.77 -32.31
N MET A 526 11.96 8.47 -32.53
CA MET A 526 12.98 7.73 -31.78
C MET A 526 14.34 8.43 -31.83
N ASP A 527 14.64 9.13 -32.92
CA ASP A 527 15.84 9.97 -33.07
C ASP A 527 15.81 11.20 -32.17
N THR A 528 14.64 11.82 -31.97
CA THR A 528 14.48 12.94 -31.03
C THR A 528 14.62 12.46 -29.59
N TYR A 529 14.14 11.27 -29.23
CA TYR A 529 14.36 10.68 -27.92
C TYR A 529 15.80 10.21 -27.71
N SER A 530 16.43 9.59 -28.71
CA SER A 530 17.86 9.26 -28.69
C SER A 530 18.69 10.53 -28.54
N ASN A 531 18.36 11.61 -29.26
CA ASN A 531 19.03 12.89 -29.18
C ASN A 531 18.70 13.64 -27.88
N PHE A 532 17.50 13.49 -27.33
CA PHE A 532 17.10 14.02 -26.03
C PHE A 532 17.84 13.29 -24.90
N ILE A 533 17.94 11.96 -24.97
CA ILE A 533 18.76 11.14 -24.06
C ILE A 533 20.23 11.51 -24.23
N LYS A 534 20.77 11.61 -25.46
CA LYS A 534 22.13 12.09 -25.73
C LYS A 534 22.36 13.54 -25.24
N LYS A 535 21.34 14.38 -25.24
CA LYS A 535 21.38 15.76 -24.71
C LYS A 535 21.31 15.78 -23.19
N ILE A 536 20.54 14.88 -22.57
CA ILE A 536 20.46 14.69 -21.11
C ILE A 536 21.76 14.09 -20.55
N PHE A 537 22.35 13.13 -21.28
CA PHE A 537 23.62 12.49 -20.95
C PHE A 537 24.85 13.23 -21.53
N GLY A 538 24.63 14.34 -22.24
CA GLY A 538 25.64 15.28 -22.73
C GLY A 538 26.34 14.87 -24.04
N GLN A 539 26.30 15.73 -25.05
CA GLN A 539 27.29 15.73 -26.13
C GLN A 539 28.64 16.22 -25.60
N ARG A 540 29.73 15.50 -25.93
CA ARG A 540 31.12 15.86 -25.60
C ARG A 540 31.59 16.96 -26.55
N TYR A 541 31.25 18.22 -26.26
CA TYR A 541 31.93 19.37 -26.87
C TYR A 541 33.18 19.71 -26.05
N ASN A 542 34.30 19.98 -26.72
CA ASN A 542 35.52 20.45 -26.07
C ASN A 542 35.49 21.97 -25.91
N VAL A 543 36.22 22.50 -24.92
CA VAL A 543 36.26 23.95 -24.63
C VAL A 543 36.76 24.76 -25.81
N VAL A 544 37.78 24.26 -26.50
CA VAL A 544 38.42 24.94 -27.65
C VAL A 544 37.44 25.10 -28.81
N ASP A 545 36.67 24.04 -29.13
CA ASP A 545 35.65 24.06 -30.20
C ASP A 545 34.56 25.09 -29.89
N LYS A 546 34.14 25.18 -28.62
CA LYS A 546 33.11 26.15 -28.20
C LYS A 546 33.61 27.61 -28.28
N ILE A 547 34.88 27.85 -27.95
CA ILE A 547 35.51 29.17 -28.05
C ILE A 547 35.61 29.63 -29.51
N HIS A 548 35.90 28.72 -30.45
CA HIS A 548 35.98 29.04 -31.88
C HIS A 548 34.61 29.34 -32.51
N ILE A 549 33.52 28.80 -31.94
CA ILE A 549 32.13 29.04 -32.40
C ILE A 549 31.59 30.40 -31.90
N GLN A 550 32.18 31.01 -30.86
CA GLN A 550 31.77 32.30 -30.28
C GLN A 550 32.68 33.47 -30.70
N THR A 551 32.62 33.90 -31.96
CA THR A 551 33.25 35.14 -32.42
C THR A 551 32.24 36.31 -32.44
N ALA A 552 32.34 37.17 -31.41
CA ALA A 552 31.81 38.53 -31.22
C ALA A 552 30.34 38.76 -30.79
N PRO A 553 30.00 39.85 -30.05
CA PRO A 553 30.75 40.64 -29.07
C PRO A 553 30.19 40.47 -27.65
N THR A 554 31.03 40.39 -26.63
CA THR A 554 30.59 40.52 -25.23
C THR A 554 30.64 41.99 -24.83
N MET A 555 29.49 42.53 -24.44
CA MET A 555 29.31 43.80 -23.72
C MET A 555 30.41 44.01 -22.66
N GLU A 556 30.90 45.24 -22.59
CA GLU A 556 31.97 45.69 -21.73
C GLU A 556 31.70 45.53 -20.22
N LEU A 557 32.83 45.48 -19.49
CA LEU A 557 33.07 45.82 -18.08
C LEU A 557 32.84 44.77 -16.98
N GLY A 558 33.92 44.57 -16.19
CA GLY A 558 33.91 44.11 -14.81
C GLY A 558 35.00 43.08 -14.47
N SER A 559 36.14 43.58 -13.95
CA SER A 559 37.31 42.86 -13.42
C SER A 559 38.06 41.93 -14.40
N GLU A 560 39.05 42.51 -15.08
CA GLU A 560 40.15 41.78 -15.70
C GLU A 560 40.88 40.95 -14.63
N ALA A 561 40.80 39.62 -14.71
CA ALA A 561 41.98 38.84 -14.35
C ALA A 561 42.90 38.94 -15.57
N LYS A 562 43.85 39.87 -15.54
CA LYS A 562 45.08 39.78 -16.32
C LYS A 562 46.08 38.98 -15.49
N PRO A 563 46.19 37.67 -15.69
CA PRO A 563 47.31 36.94 -15.15
C PRO A 563 48.52 37.31 -16.01
N ASP A 564 49.41 38.14 -15.48
CA ASP A 564 50.72 38.45 -16.10
C ASP A 564 51.54 37.16 -16.37
N ASN A 565 51.14 36.02 -15.77
CA ASN A 565 51.66 34.68 -16.03
C ASN A 565 50.54 33.65 -16.27
N LEU A 566 50.57 32.94 -17.41
CA LEU A 566 49.62 31.86 -17.73
C LEU A 566 49.54 30.77 -16.64
N TYR A 567 50.65 30.56 -15.92
CA TYR A 567 50.74 29.60 -14.82
C TYR A 567 49.94 30.04 -13.58
N SER A 568 49.94 31.33 -13.21
CA SER A 568 49.14 31.81 -12.08
C SER A 568 47.64 31.72 -12.39
N ALA A 569 47.23 31.97 -13.64
CA ALA A 569 45.86 31.77 -14.10
C ALA A 569 45.36 30.33 -13.92
N LEU A 570 46.23 29.35 -14.16
CA LEU A 570 45.91 27.93 -14.01
C LEU A 570 45.84 27.50 -12.54
N VAL A 571 46.65 28.12 -11.66
CA VAL A 571 46.60 27.91 -10.21
C VAL A 571 45.31 28.48 -9.62
N ASP A 572 44.96 29.73 -9.97
CA ASP A 572 43.70 30.36 -9.54
C ASP A 572 42.48 29.59 -10.08
N LEU A 573 42.57 29.04 -11.29
CA LEU A 573 41.54 28.17 -11.85
C LEU A 573 41.40 26.86 -11.07
N ASN A 574 42.50 26.28 -10.60
CA ASN A 574 42.48 25.07 -9.79
C ASN A 574 41.75 25.32 -8.45
N ASP A 575 42.01 26.45 -7.80
CA ASP A 575 41.35 26.83 -6.55
C ASP A 575 39.86 27.13 -6.75
N ALA A 576 39.51 27.80 -7.85
CA ALA A 576 38.12 28.05 -8.23
C ALA A 576 37.36 26.75 -8.56
N VAL A 577 38.01 25.78 -9.21
CA VAL A 577 37.47 24.44 -9.45
C VAL A 577 37.22 23.72 -8.13
N ASP A 578 38.14 23.80 -7.16
CA ASP A 578 38.00 23.12 -5.87
C ASP A 578 36.86 23.69 -5.03
N LYS A 579 36.71 25.02 -5.00
CA LYS A 579 35.56 25.68 -4.35
C LYS A 579 34.24 25.28 -5.01
N THR A 580 34.19 25.22 -6.34
CA THR A 580 32.96 24.87 -7.08
C THR A 580 32.64 23.37 -6.97
N TYR A 581 33.65 22.50 -6.97
CA TYR A 581 33.50 21.05 -6.83
C TYR A 581 33.00 20.66 -5.44
N THR A 582 33.54 21.28 -4.39
CA THR A 582 33.07 21.06 -3.01
C THR A 582 31.63 21.54 -2.81
N SER A 583 31.28 22.72 -3.33
CA SER A 583 29.90 23.22 -3.34
C SER A 583 28.94 22.27 -4.09
N THR A 584 29.35 21.77 -5.25
CA THR A 584 28.56 20.81 -6.06
C THR A 584 28.36 19.48 -5.32
N ILE A 585 29.37 18.97 -4.60
CA ILE A 585 29.24 17.75 -3.77
C ILE A 585 28.24 17.96 -2.64
N ASN A 586 28.30 19.09 -1.95
CA ASN A 586 27.40 19.39 -0.85
C ASN A 586 25.95 19.49 -1.35
N SER A 587 25.72 20.09 -2.53
CA SER A 587 24.40 20.14 -3.18
C SER A 587 23.82 18.78 -3.58
N LEU A 588 24.64 17.71 -3.62
CA LEU A 588 24.20 16.35 -3.95
C LEU A 588 23.65 15.58 -2.74
N ARG A 589 23.87 16.09 -1.52
CA ARG A 589 23.34 15.46 -0.30
C ARG A 589 21.83 15.63 -0.26
N LEU A 590 21.10 14.56 0.08
CA LEU A 590 19.63 14.53 0.09
C LEU A 590 18.97 15.74 0.78
N PRO A 591 19.39 16.18 1.98
CA PRO A 591 18.79 17.34 2.65
C PRO A 591 19.01 18.65 1.87
N ASP A 592 20.24 18.88 1.41
CA ASP A 592 20.64 20.10 0.73
C ASP A 592 20.08 20.18 -0.69
N PHE A 593 19.99 19.05 -1.38
CA PHE A 593 19.35 18.94 -2.69
C PHE A 593 17.87 19.32 -2.62
N LEU A 594 17.15 18.82 -1.61
CA LEU A 594 15.74 19.14 -1.41
C LEU A 594 15.53 20.62 -1.07
N LEU A 595 16.42 21.24 -0.28
CA LEU A 595 16.39 22.68 -0.02
C LEU A 595 16.75 23.50 -1.27
N SER A 596 17.69 23.01 -2.09
CA SER A 596 18.05 23.65 -3.36
C SER A 596 16.90 23.67 -4.38
N LEU A 597 15.94 22.74 -4.27
CA LEU A 597 14.71 22.75 -5.11
C LEU A 597 13.87 24.01 -4.92
N PHE A 598 13.99 24.69 -3.78
CA PHE A 598 13.15 25.83 -3.41
C PHE A 598 13.93 27.15 -3.22
N SER A 599 15.26 27.12 -3.24
CA SER A 599 16.12 28.31 -3.04
C SER A 599 16.61 28.93 -4.34
N THR A 600 16.67 30.27 -4.40
CA THR A 600 17.00 31.08 -5.59
C THR A 600 18.48 31.47 -5.71
N ASN A 601 19.30 31.23 -4.69
CA ASN A 601 20.56 31.97 -4.51
C ASN A 601 21.85 31.18 -4.88
N SER A 602 21.78 29.91 -5.27
CA SER A 602 22.99 29.08 -5.46
C SER A 602 23.71 29.20 -6.81
N ASP A 603 23.11 29.83 -7.81
CA ASP A 603 23.56 29.66 -9.20
C ASP A 603 24.43 30.82 -9.73
N SER A 604 24.60 31.91 -8.96
CA SER A 604 25.50 33.02 -9.32
C SER A 604 26.96 32.61 -9.39
N ASP A 605 27.41 31.77 -8.44
CA ASP A 605 28.80 31.36 -8.30
C ASP A 605 29.24 30.46 -9.46
N LEU A 606 28.33 29.64 -9.97
CA LEU A 606 28.59 28.76 -11.12
C LEU A 606 28.74 29.56 -12.42
N ILE A 607 27.94 30.62 -12.60
CA ILE A 607 28.02 31.53 -13.75
C ILE A 607 29.35 32.30 -13.74
N ILE A 608 29.78 32.79 -12.57
CA ILE A 608 31.07 33.47 -12.39
C ILE A 608 32.21 32.50 -12.69
N PHE A 609 32.15 31.27 -12.18
CA PHE A 609 33.14 30.24 -12.45
C PHE A 609 33.24 29.88 -13.94
N GLU A 610 32.12 29.69 -14.64
CA GLU A 610 32.12 29.41 -16.08
C GLU A 610 32.74 30.56 -16.88
N ARG A 611 32.40 31.80 -16.55
CA ARG A 611 32.99 32.98 -17.20
C ARG A 611 34.50 33.03 -16.98
N TYR A 612 34.96 32.77 -15.75
CA TYR A 612 36.37 32.68 -15.43
C TYR A 612 37.06 31.55 -16.21
N TYR A 613 36.46 30.36 -16.24
CA TYR A 613 36.95 29.20 -16.98
C TYR A 613 37.14 29.49 -18.48
N TYR A 614 36.13 30.04 -19.15
CA TYR A 614 36.25 30.37 -20.58
C TYR A 614 37.24 31.50 -20.86
N ASN A 615 37.34 32.50 -19.98
CA ASN A 615 38.32 33.57 -20.12
C ASN A 615 39.76 33.03 -20.00
N THR A 616 40.02 32.13 -19.05
CA THR A 616 41.34 31.48 -18.90
C THR A 616 41.68 30.64 -20.13
N PHE A 617 40.75 29.84 -20.65
CA PHE A 617 41.00 29.06 -21.87
C PHE A 617 41.14 29.93 -23.12
N LYS A 618 40.44 31.06 -23.21
CA LYS A 618 40.63 32.05 -24.28
C LYS A 618 42.01 32.69 -24.24
N ALA A 619 42.53 32.99 -23.04
CA ALA A 619 43.90 33.46 -22.86
C ALA A 619 44.94 32.40 -23.25
N ILE A 620 44.69 31.11 -22.95
CA ILE A 620 45.56 29.99 -23.34
C ILE A 620 45.59 29.80 -24.86
N VAL A 621 44.44 29.86 -25.54
CA VAL A 621 44.33 29.72 -27.00
C VAL A 621 45.03 30.87 -27.75
N ASN A 622 44.99 32.09 -27.19
CA ASN A 622 45.60 33.28 -27.80
C ASN A 622 47.11 33.44 -27.49
N HIS A 623 47.69 32.61 -26.62
CA HIS A 623 49.09 32.71 -26.22
C HIS A 623 50.02 31.99 -27.24
N PRO A 624 51.24 32.53 -27.55
CA PRO A 624 52.16 31.92 -28.52
C PRO A 624 52.51 30.44 -28.21
N LYS A 625 52.56 30.07 -26.91
CA LYS A 625 52.76 28.70 -26.41
C LYS A 625 51.72 27.66 -26.88
N PHE A 626 50.56 28.10 -27.38
CA PHE A 626 49.52 27.21 -27.93
C PHE A 626 49.93 26.50 -29.24
N HIS A 627 50.98 26.98 -29.92
CA HIS A 627 51.51 26.35 -31.13
C HIS A 627 52.22 25.02 -30.86
N ASN A 628 52.60 24.73 -29.61
CA ASN A 628 53.18 23.45 -29.23
C ASN A 628 52.12 22.33 -29.35
N LYS A 629 52.44 21.27 -30.11
CA LYS A 629 51.56 20.13 -30.38
C LYS A 629 51.02 19.49 -29.10
N ASN A 630 51.83 19.43 -28.04
CA ASN A 630 51.47 18.81 -26.77
C ASN A 630 50.49 19.67 -25.95
N VAL A 631 50.70 20.98 -25.91
CA VAL A 631 49.81 21.94 -25.23
C VAL A 631 48.46 22.01 -25.94
N ARG A 632 48.48 22.04 -27.28
CA ARG A 632 47.28 22.03 -28.11
C ARG A 632 46.47 20.75 -27.90
N ALA A 633 47.10 19.57 -27.99
CA ALA A 633 46.42 18.29 -27.80
C ALA A 633 45.73 18.21 -26.42
N LYS A 634 46.42 18.68 -25.37
CA LYS A 634 45.87 18.66 -24.01
C LYS A 634 44.73 19.67 -23.80
N ALA A 635 44.75 20.81 -24.47
CA ALA A 635 43.66 21.78 -24.41
C ALA A 635 42.34 21.24 -25.02
N TYR A 636 42.42 20.36 -26.02
CA TYR A 636 41.24 19.68 -26.58
C TYR A 636 40.65 18.60 -25.66
N GLU A 637 41.34 18.17 -24.60
CA GLU A 637 40.78 17.20 -23.64
C GLU A 637 39.84 17.82 -22.60
N PHE A 638 39.83 19.16 -22.49
CA PHE A 638 38.99 19.86 -21.53
C PHE A 638 37.51 19.91 -21.98
N PRO A 639 36.55 19.56 -21.09
CA PRO A 639 35.14 19.52 -21.42
C PRO A 639 34.48 20.91 -21.40
N ALA A 640 33.62 21.20 -22.38
CA ALA A 640 32.83 22.43 -22.38
C ALA A 640 31.78 22.47 -21.24
N LEU A 641 31.73 23.59 -20.53
CA LEU A 641 30.65 23.97 -19.60
C LEU A 641 29.55 24.71 -20.39
N ASN A 642 28.26 24.45 -20.16
CA ASN A 642 27.17 25.09 -20.93
C ASN A 642 26.12 25.73 -20.01
N ASN A 643 26.18 27.05 -19.86
CA ASN A 643 25.29 27.79 -18.94
C ASN A 643 23.82 27.90 -19.34
N LYS A 644 23.51 27.94 -20.65
CA LYS A 644 22.11 28.10 -21.11
C LYS A 644 21.17 27.00 -20.60
N GLU A 645 21.72 25.90 -20.09
CA GLU A 645 20.98 24.77 -19.53
C GLU A 645 20.63 24.93 -18.03
N PHE A 646 21.20 25.93 -17.35
CA PHE A 646 20.94 26.31 -15.95
C PHE A 646 20.20 27.66 -15.82
N GLU A 647 20.09 28.46 -16.88
CA GLU A 647 19.29 29.71 -16.90
C GLU A 647 17.77 29.49 -16.85
N ASP A 648 17.25 28.35 -17.35
CA ASP A 648 15.81 28.04 -17.43
C ASP A 648 15.10 27.87 -16.06
N VAL A 649 15.83 28.01 -14.95
CA VAL A 649 15.38 27.65 -13.59
C VAL A 649 14.33 28.63 -13.04
N LYS A 650 14.37 29.92 -13.41
CA LYS A 650 13.38 30.91 -12.93
C LYS A 650 11.95 30.62 -13.41
N ILE A 651 11.79 30.19 -14.66
CA ILE A 651 10.48 29.81 -15.23
C ILE A 651 10.03 28.46 -14.65
N LEU A 652 10.97 27.53 -14.46
CA LEU A 652 10.69 26.21 -13.89
C LEU A 652 10.20 26.26 -12.44
N GLN A 653 10.65 27.24 -11.64
CA GLN A 653 10.29 27.37 -10.22
C GLN A 653 8.85 27.84 -10.00
N TYR A 654 8.36 28.81 -10.78
CA TYR A 654 6.92 29.18 -10.78
C TYR A 654 6.05 28.00 -11.20
N ILE A 655 6.52 27.23 -12.18
CA ILE A 655 5.88 25.98 -12.59
C ILE A 655 5.93 24.94 -11.47
N LEU A 656 7.01 24.84 -10.69
CA LEU A 656 7.20 23.86 -9.61
C LEU A 656 6.32 24.14 -8.39
N ILE A 657 6.07 25.42 -8.06
CA ILE A 657 5.11 25.82 -7.02
C ILE A 657 3.68 25.47 -7.45
N ILE A 658 3.35 25.67 -8.73
CA ILE A 658 2.02 25.32 -9.29
C ILE A 658 1.86 23.80 -9.46
N LEU A 659 2.93 23.08 -9.81
CA LEU A 659 2.95 21.62 -9.98
C LEU A 659 3.14 20.83 -8.68
N ALA A 660 3.47 21.47 -7.56
CA ALA A 660 3.60 20.80 -6.27
C ALA A 660 2.31 20.08 -5.81
N CYS A 661 1.17 20.42 -6.42
CA CYS A 661 -0.10 19.70 -6.25
C CYS A 661 -0.20 18.40 -7.08
N ILE A 662 0.79 18.08 -7.92
CA ILE A 662 0.84 16.87 -8.78
C ILE A 662 2.18 16.13 -8.52
N PRO A 663 2.25 15.28 -7.48
CA PRO A 663 3.45 14.55 -7.04
C PRO A 663 4.26 13.79 -8.13
N PRO A 664 3.67 13.20 -9.17
CA PRO A 664 4.45 12.48 -10.18
C PRO A 664 5.22 13.41 -11.13
N LEU A 665 4.74 14.64 -11.38
CA LEU A 665 5.44 15.57 -12.28
C LEU A 665 6.62 16.26 -11.58
N THR A 666 6.50 16.54 -10.28
CA THR A 666 7.59 17.08 -9.46
C THR A 666 8.74 16.09 -9.36
N LEU A 667 8.46 14.78 -9.26
CA LEU A 667 9.46 13.72 -9.27
C LEU A 667 10.30 13.71 -10.56
N ILE A 668 9.67 13.86 -11.72
CA ILE A 668 10.36 13.86 -13.03
C ILE A 668 11.29 15.08 -13.15
N ILE A 669 10.84 16.26 -12.70
CA ILE A 669 11.64 17.49 -12.74
C ILE A 669 12.80 17.42 -11.74
N ALA A 670 12.56 16.90 -10.53
CA ALA A 670 13.60 16.67 -9.53
C ALA A 670 14.66 15.68 -10.04
N LEU A 671 14.25 14.57 -10.66
CA LEU A 671 15.16 13.59 -11.27
C LEU A 671 16.01 14.23 -12.37
N ARG A 672 15.39 15.06 -13.23
CA ARG A 672 16.11 15.81 -14.28
C ARG A 672 17.16 16.76 -13.68
N ARG A 673 16.83 17.47 -12.60
CA ARG A 673 17.78 18.35 -11.90
C ARG A 673 18.92 17.54 -11.27
N TYR A 674 18.60 16.42 -10.63
CA TYR A 674 19.59 15.54 -10.00
C TYR A 674 20.62 14.99 -11.01
N ILE A 675 20.15 14.51 -12.17
CA ILE A 675 21.03 14.02 -13.25
C ILE A 675 21.98 15.13 -13.74
N LYS A 676 21.50 16.37 -13.88
CA LYS A 676 22.33 17.51 -14.30
C LYS A 676 23.49 17.79 -13.33
N ILE A 677 23.24 17.76 -12.02
CA ILE A 677 24.28 18.03 -11.01
C ILE A 677 25.33 16.90 -11.02
N ILE A 678 24.92 15.65 -11.25
CA ILE A 678 25.85 14.51 -11.42
C ILE A 678 26.77 14.72 -12.64
N VAL A 679 26.21 15.13 -13.79
CA VAL A 679 27.01 15.40 -15.00
C VAL A 679 28.00 16.55 -14.77
N LEU A 680 27.56 17.63 -14.11
CA LEU A 680 28.43 18.76 -13.76
C LEU A 680 29.59 18.32 -12.85
N ARG A 681 29.30 17.51 -11.82
CA ARG A 681 30.32 16.93 -10.94
C ARG A 681 31.35 16.11 -11.72
N ALA A 682 30.91 15.29 -12.67
CA ALA A 682 31.79 14.49 -13.49
C ALA A 682 32.73 15.36 -14.34
N LYS A 683 32.20 16.44 -14.94
CA LYS A 683 33.01 17.42 -15.71
C LYS A 683 34.01 18.17 -14.83
N LEU A 684 33.59 18.63 -13.64
CA LEU A 684 34.49 19.32 -12.70
C LEU A 684 35.62 18.40 -12.20
N LYS A 685 35.31 17.11 -11.95
CA LYS A 685 36.33 16.11 -11.59
C LYS A 685 37.35 15.91 -12.72
N GLN A 686 36.90 15.87 -13.97
CA GLN A 686 37.77 15.77 -15.14
C GLN A 686 38.65 17.02 -15.28
N ILE A 687 38.08 18.21 -15.12
CA ILE A 687 38.83 19.48 -15.16
C ILE A 687 39.92 19.50 -14.08
N LYS A 688 39.58 19.11 -12.84
CA LYS A 688 40.54 19.02 -11.73
C LYS A 688 41.73 18.09 -12.03
N GLN A 689 41.51 16.99 -12.75
CA GLN A 689 42.58 16.06 -13.12
C GLN A 689 43.50 16.63 -14.21
N LEU A 690 42.95 17.40 -15.15
CA LEU A 690 43.69 17.91 -16.31
C LEU A 690 44.50 19.19 -16.01
N ILE A 691 44.10 19.99 -15.02
CA ILE A 691 44.78 21.26 -14.69
C ILE A 691 46.26 21.08 -14.31
N PRO A 692 46.65 20.14 -13.41
CA PRO A 692 48.05 19.94 -13.05
C PRO A 692 48.91 19.51 -14.24
N GLU A 693 48.39 18.62 -15.09
CA GLU A 693 49.09 18.14 -16.29
C GLU A 693 49.32 19.27 -17.28
N MET A 694 48.32 20.12 -17.53
CA MET A 694 48.47 21.32 -18.36
C MET A 694 49.46 22.32 -17.75
N GLY A 695 49.45 22.51 -16.42
CA GLY A 695 50.40 23.36 -15.72
C GLY A 695 51.86 22.92 -15.88
N THR A 696 52.13 21.60 -15.83
CA THR A 696 53.49 21.07 -16.08
C THR A 696 53.98 21.32 -17.50
N LEU A 697 53.10 21.14 -18.50
CA LEU A 697 53.44 21.37 -19.91
C LEU A 697 53.74 22.85 -20.21
N VAL A 698 52.99 23.76 -19.58
CA VAL A 698 53.22 25.21 -19.70
C VAL A 698 54.54 25.61 -19.02
N LYS A 699 54.91 24.97 -17.90
CA LYS A 699 56.14 25.24 -17.14
C LYS A 699 57.40 24.67 -17.81
N ILE A 700 57.31 23.52 -18.49
CA ILE A 700 58.42 22.92 -19.25
C ILE A 700 58.78 23.78 -20.47
N SER A 701 57.81 24.48 -21.07
CA SER A 701 58.05 25.43 -22.16
C SER A 701 58.70 26.76 -21.75
N ASP A 702 59.03 26.95 -20.47
CA ASP A 702 59.72 28.15 -19.94
C ASP A 702 61.24 27.97 -19.78
N VAL A 703 61.80 26.81 -20.13
CA VAL A 703 63.26 26.59 -20.13
C VAL A 703 63.84 27.11 -21.46
N PRO A 704 64.78 28.08 -21.46
CA PRO A 704 65.39 28.54 -22.71
C PRO A 704 66.24 27.42 -23.32
N GLU A 705 65.95 27.08 -24.58
CA GLU A 705 66.86 26.25 -25.41
C GLU A 705 68.20 26.99 -25.52
N GLN A 706 69.22 26.45 -24.82
CA GLN A 706 70.60 26.83 -25.07
C GLN A 706 71.01 26.36 -26.46
N LYS A 707 71.41 27.34 -27.27
CA LYS A 707 72.25 27.24 -28.47
C LYS A 707 73.20 26.03 -28.41
N ASN A 708 73.08 25.12 -29.36
CA ASN A 708 74.19 24.28 -29.82
C ASN A 708 74.43 24.58 -31.31
N GLU A 709 75.13 25.70 -31.54
CA GLU A 709 75.98 25.87 -32.72
C GLU A 709 77.25 25.06 -32.47
N ASN A 710 77.43 23.99 -33.24
CA ASN A 710 78.69 23.54 -33.85
C ASN A 710 78.65 22.03 -34.09
N THR A 711 78.47 21.61 -35.34
CA THR A 711 79.60 21.16 -36.16
C THR A 711 79.13 20.78 -37.58
N SER A 712 79.66 21.54 -38.51
CA SER A 712 80.01 21.21 -39.90
C SER A 712 80.64 19.83 -40.09
N GLY A 713 80.38 19.18 -41.23
CA GLY A 713 81.32 18.21 -41.80
C GLY A 713 80.72 17.15 -42.72
N LEU A 714 80.80 17.41 -44.02
CA LEU A 714 81.12 16.47 -45.12
C LEU A 714 80.48 15.06 -45.19
N GLN A 715 79.88 14.85 -46.38
CA GLN A 715 79.58 13.61 -47.13
C GLN A 715 78.39 12.75 -46.68
#